data_AF-A0A946EN78-F1
#
_entry.id   AF-A0A946EN78-F1
#
_cell.length_a   1.000
_cell.length_b   1.000
_cell.length_c   1.000
_cell.angle_alpha   90.00
_cell.angle_beta   90.00
_cell.angle_gamma   90.00
#
_symmetry.space_group_name_H-M   'P 1'
#
loop_
_entity.id
_entity.type
_entity.pdbx_description
1 polymer ?
#
loop_
_entity_poly.entity_id
_entity_poly.type
_entity_poly.pdbx_seq_one_letter_code
_entity_poly.pdbx_strand_id
1 'polypeptide(L)'
;MITTREFASLISEEGITELLDDMVEMRRCDEAMYLHFHMARMKNFRPKTMMQLNSSSWRKLLVRCWKKIPLEDVGKLLVRVHSDKRENDVTGLYRLLGVEHDGIKLSNEDDPDLEPPDFVAVWDEYIDIVGEDRARIVLTTISVAGVKSWRHNASTVMSSILDQQMSPQVIPAASEGVDDLESWDGAAVVKAVSLPDYESEVPEQSTVEPEFIDYPDFSTMDKVLIRTIVSSANQTDSCLDAGEVLDLVIELQGLNDGRTRSWFHPGFVCSLQDRDFEERGAGENDARRAWWLCGYLMGKLRQSTPANAYQQLHQLDPADANLILKPGVSGNTSLGGAVMISQEFFLTALDKGDLEQAVDWLAGHGPHLPHKFIPSVMTWVRSSADGTGDIKDTCVRLLENCMIIIEDLEVEVRPPASYLDDILRQLIPLLLEEGKFGAVARQIEKAKKMGVHLRAENRALAALMQLGIEGPEQLRLPRKKQSLSTYLERLGSQSDSFSKAAREGSATGTLATAQLLLSENDLDDKSRSDAIDLIHQHRSSLENVRGRQQMSQQFRLVQSVLELRKVRPGIGNAACDRLLRLLNEGVEAPSDLLRECLETAALLDLSGTQKLAEYHLEHADPAEIARIPVEDLGSSSHDLLELFCKRVKSSGLRKNEIWKVWKQILGAALDSTEDERAIAEEAIDSLEELALNSSGEHDEGLLDVFNQDLSPIWEEEDIAGARARLHEIAGNLEDECAQLRRLAEIKLRKGDEDASGVISRLRELNYDAGELESFEARLPQSEIAEVEATALTGSILCVGGDETQKRYEDQIRQNIGASHPDLQLDFEYPGWSSNWHISLSRIEEKLNRFDGVVILKLVRTQFGRNLRKSIGEEGKIWQACTGHGRDYIQRMILLLAQRIRDQLPLC
;
A
#
# COMPACT_ATOMS: atom_id res chain seq x y z
N MET A 1 -46.02 41.17 -11.62
CA MET A 1 -44.74 41.70 -11.12
C MET A 1 -45.03 42.58 -9.92
N ILE A 2 -44.54 42.19 -8.74
CA ILE A 2 -44.44 43.02 -7.53
C ILE A 2 -42.95 43.02 -7.19
N THR A 3 -42.37 44.17 -6.82
CA THR A 3 -40.92 44.28 -6.63
C THR A 3 -40.49 43.90 -5.20
N THR A 4 -39.27 43.40 -5.07
CA THR A 4 -38.66 42.81 -3.86
C THR A 4 -38.66 43.74 -2.63
N ARG A 5 -38.84 45.05 -2.83
CA ARG A 5 -38.86 46.05 -1.75
C ARG A 5 -40.23 46.22 -1.10
N GLU A 6 -41.31 45.91 -1.81
CA GLU A 6 -42.69 45.92 -1.27
C GLU A 6 -43.03 44.62 -0.53
N PHE A 7 -42.34 43.51 -0.86
CA PHE A 7 -42.47 42.23 -0.16
C PHE A 7 -41.86 42.25 1.24
N ALA A 8 -40.76 43.01 1.43
CA ALA A 8 -40.03 43.08 2.70
C ALA A 8 -40.74 43.92 3.79
N SER A 9 -41.71 44.77 3.43
CA SER A 9 -42.45 45.58 4.41
C SER A 9 -43.72 44.91 4.95
N LEU A 10 -44.02 43.68 4.52
CA LEU A 10 -45.27 42.97 4.83
C LEU A 10 -45.13 41.85 5.86
N ILE A 11 -43.94 41.59 6.39
CA ILE A 11 -43.68 40.46 7.29
C ILE A 11 -43.13 41.00 8.62
N SER A 12 -43.89 40.80 9.70
CA SER A 12 -43.46 41.09 11.08
C SER A 12 -42.35 40.13 11.51
N GLU A 13 -41.57 40.48 12.55
CA GLU A 13 -40.51 39.59 13.09
C GLU A 13 -41.03 38.19 13.49
N GLU A 14 -42.32 38.02 13.79
CA GLU A 14 -42.93 36.71 14.00
C GLU A 14 -43.03 35.88 12.70
N GLY A 15 -43.29 36.51 11.55
CA GLY A 15 -43.33 35.83 10.25
C GLY A 15 -41.96 35.41 9.72
N ILE A 16 -40.85 35.96 10.23
CA ILE A 16 -39.49 35.47 9.92
C ILE A 16 -39.20 34.15 10.64
N THR A 17 -39.81 33.94 11.81
CA THR A 17 -39.62 32.71 12.59
C THR A 17 -40.45 31.57 11.99
N GLU A 18 -41.67 31.86 11.52
CA GLU A 18 -42.51 30.91 10.76
C GLU A 18 -41.86 30.55 9.41
N LEU A 19 -41.21 31.49 8.72
CA LEU A 19 -40.48 31.21 7.48
C LEU A 19 -39.18 30.42 7.71
N LEU A 20 -38.57 30.55 8.88
CA LEU A 20 -37.41 29.75 9.29
C LEU A 20 -37.81 28.32 9.71
N ASP A 21 -38.97 28.14 10.33
CA ASP A 21 -39.56 26.82 10.62
C ASP A 21 -40.05 26.14 9.32
N ASP A 22 -40.62 26.89 8.37
CA ASP A 22 -40.92 26.40 7.01
C ASP A 22 -39.64 26.09 6.22
N MET A 23 -38.52 26.80 6.46
CA MET A 23 -37.21 26.45 5.89
C MET A 23 -36.60 25.17 6.50
N VAL A 24 -36.97 24.82 7.74
CA VAL A 24 -36.63 23.53 8.36
C VAL A 24 -37.53 22.40 7.80
N GLU A 25 -38.80 22.69 7.49
CA GLU A 25 -39.63 21.77 6.68
C GLU A 25 -39.15 21.64 5.22
N MET A 26 -38.55 22.68 4.62
CA MET A 26 -37.92 22.59 3.29
C MET A 26 -36.68 21.69 3.27
N ARG A 27 -35.93 21.52 4.39
CA ARG A 27 -34.86 20.50 4.47
C ARG A 27 -35.37 19.06 4.43
N ARG A 28 -36.64 18.82 4.80
CA ARG A 28 -37.32 17.52 4.59
C ARG A 28 -37.84 17.36 3.16
N CYS A 29 -37.94 18.46 2.39
CA CYS A 29 -38.30 18.41 0.98
C CYS A 29 -37.15 17.93 0.09
N ASP A 30 -35.88 18.01 0.49
CA ASP A 30 -34.77 17.50 -0.32
C ASP A 30 -34.74 15.97 -0.41
N GLU A 31 -35.02 15.23 0.68
CA GLU A 31 -35.17 13.77 0.62
C GLU A 31 -36.44 13.35 -0.13
N ALA A 32 -37.53 14.10 0.03
CA ALA A 32 -38.79 13.85 -0.69
C ALA A 32 -38.63 14.14 -2.19
N MET A 33 -37.96 15.21 -2.59
CA MET A 33 -37.61 15.52 -3.98
C MET A 33 -36.64 14.48 -4.52
N TYR A 34 -35.63 14.05 -3.76
CA TYR A 34 -34.66 13.05 -4.20
C TYR A 34 -35.33 11.70 -4.51
N LEU A 35 -36.26 11.27 -3.65
CA LEU A 35 -37.06 10.07 -3.85
C LEU A 35 -38.08 10.25 -5.00
N HIS A 36 -38.76 11.40 -5.08
CA HIS A 36 -39.68 11.73 -6.18
C HIS A 36 -38.97 11.80 -7.54
N PHE A 37 -37.73 12.29 -7.57
CA PHE A 37 -36.93 12.47 -8.79
C PHE A 37 -36.33 11.14 -9.27
N HIS A 38 -35.89 10.28 -8.34
CA HIS A 38 -35.46 8.92 -8.68
C HIS A 38 -36.61 8.03 -9.17
N MET A 39 -37.81 8.21 -8.60
CA MET A 39 -39.01 7.49 -9.03
C MET A 39 -39.54 7.99 -10.39
N ALA A 40 -39.44 9.30 -10.67
CA ALA A 40 -39.75 9.87 -11.98
C ALA A 40 -38.79 9.39 -13.10
N ARG A 41 -37.56 8.98 -12.76
CA ARG A 41 -36.54 8.49 -13.71
C ARG A 41 -36.76 7.07 -14.24
N MET A 42 -37.58 6.23 -13.61
CA MET A 42 -37.71 4.80 -13.97
C MET A 42 -38.81 4.49 -15.01
N LYS A 43 -38.96 5.38 -16.00
CA LYS A 43 -40.01 5.51 -17.05
C LYS A 43 -41.20 6.36 -16.60
N ASN A 44 -41.68 7.22 -17.50
CA ASN A 44 -42.73 8.25 -17.34
C ASN A 44 -43.96 7.82 -16.51
N PHE A 45 -43.89 7.86 -15.17
CA PHE A 45 -45.03 7.56 -14.29
C PHE A 45 -45.27 8.70 -13.31
N ARG A 46 -46.51 9.24 -13.29
CA ARG A 46 -46.90 10.32 -12.36
C ARG A 46 -47.11 9.76 -10.94
N PRO A 47 -46.76 10.48 -9.86
CA PRO A 47 -46.91 10.02 -8.47
C PRO A 47 -48.34 9.57 -8.08
N LYS A 48 -49.37 10.19 -8.67
CA LYS A 48 -50.78 9.78 -8.50
C LYS A 48 -51.05 8.35 -8.98
N THR A 49 -50.32 7.87 -9.98
CA THR A 49 -50.52 6.55 -10.61
C THR A 49 -49.96 5.42 -9.75
N MET A 50 -48.85 5.66 -9.05
CA MET A 50 -48.24 4.70 -8.10
C MET A 50 -49.13 4.42 -6.89
N MET A 51 -49.81 5.45 -6.38
CA MET A 51 -50.78 5.33 -5.30
C MET A 51 -52.05 4.55 -5.69
N GLN A 52 -52.24 4.23 -6.97
CA GLN A 52 -53.38 3.48 -7.52
C GLN A 52 -53.01 2.06 -7.97
N LEU A 53 -51.73 1.66 -7.87
CA LEU A 53 -51.29 0.34 -8.29
C LEU A 53 -51.85 -0.75 -7.36
N ASN A 54 -52.34 -1.83 -7.97
CA ASN A 54 -52.75 -3.03 -7.26
C ASN A 54 -51.54 -3.76 -6.63
N SER A 55 -51.81 -4.59 -5.62
CA SER A 55 -50.75 -5.21 -4.79
C SER A 55 -49.76 -6.07 -5.59
N SER A 56 -50.21 -6.74 -6.66
CA SER A 56 -49.33 -7.57 -7.50
C SER A 56 -48.35 -6.74 -8.35
N SER A 57 -48.77 -5.55 -8.79
CA SER A 57 -47.91 -4.61 -9.52
C SER A 57 -46.86 -3.97 -8.59
N TRP A 58 -47.23 -3.70 -7.34
CA TRP A 58 -46.29 -3.25 -6.31
C TRP A 58 -45.22 -4.31 -5.99
N ARG A 59 -45.62 -5.57 -5.85
CA ARG A 59 -44.71 -6.69 -5.61
C ARG A 59 -43.69 -6.85 -6.74
N LYS A 60 -44.14 -6.80 -8.00
CA LYS A 60 -43.27 -6.87 -9.18
C LYS A 60 -42.30 -5.68 -9.24
N LEU A 61 -42.76 -4.48 -8.86
CA LEU A 61 -41.92 -3.27 -8.82
C LEU A 61 -40.82 -3.39 -7.75
N LEU A 62 -41.17 -3.83 -6.54
CA LEU A 62 -40.24 -4.00 -5.42
C LEU A 62 -39.15 -5.04 -5.73
N VAL A 63 -39.54 -6.20 -6.27
CA VAL A 63 -38.58 -7.26 -6.67
C VAL A 63 -37.58 -6.76 -7.74
N ARG A 64 -38.04 -5.89 -8.65
CA ARG A 64 -37.20 -5.32 -9.72
C ARG A 64 -36.26 -4.21 -9.23
N CYS A 65 -36.62 -3.52 -8.14
CA CYS A 65 -35.92 -2.35 -7.62
C CYS A 65 -35.06 -2.61 -6.37
N TRP A 66 -35.26 -3.74 -5.68
CA TRP A 66 -34.57 -4.12 -4.43
C TRP A 66 -33.03 -4.10 -4.54
N LYS A 67 -32.46 -4.36 -5.73
CA LYS A 67 -31.00 -4.31 -5.97
C LYS A 67 -30.45 -2.92 -6.26
N LYS A 68 -31.30 -1.90 -6.44
CA LYS A 68 -30.93 -0.58 -6.97
C LYS A 68 -31.23 0.60 -6.02
N ILE A 69 -31.88 0.34 -4.88
CA ILE A 69 -32.25 1.35 -3.88
C ILE A 69 -31.73 0.88 -2.51
N PRO A 70 -31.07 1.73 -1.70
CA PRO A 70 -30.70 1.39 -0.34
C PRO A 70 -31.92 0.95 0.47
N LEU A 71 -31.78 -0.14 1.24
CA LEU A 71 -32.89 -0.73 2.01
C LEU A 71 -33.57 0.27 2.94
N GLU A 72 -32.81 1.18 3.54
CA GLU A 72 -33.34 2.21 4.44
C GLU A 72 -34.32 3.16 3.74
N ASP A 73 -34.04 3.54 2.50
CA ASP A 73 -34.89 4.41 1.68
C ASP A 73 -36.15 3.69 1.19
N VAL A 74 -36.04 2.40 0.88
CA VAL A 74 -37.19 1.53 0.60
C VAL A 74 -38.09 1.43 1.83
N GLY A 75 -37.50 1.31 3.01
CA GLY A 75 -38.21 1.34 4.29
C GLY A 75 -39.00 2.62 4.48
N LYS A 76 -38.35 3.79 4.39
CA LYS A 76 -39.00 5.10 4.52
C LYS A 76 -40.16 5.29 3.52
N LEU A 77 -40.00 4.82 2.27
CA LEU A 77 -41.04 4.86 1.25
C LEU A 77 -42.27 4.01 1.63
N LEU A 78 -42.02 2.77 2.05
CA LEU A 78 -43.07 1.83 2.42
C LEU A 78 -43.87 2.33 3.62
N VAL A 79 -43.19 2.87 4.64
CA VAL A 79 -43.85 3.49 5.81
C VAL A 79 -44.80 4.61 5.36
N ARG A 80 -44.33 5.51 4.48
CA ARG A 80 -45.14 6.62 3.99
C ARG A 80 -46.33 6.17 3.15
N VAL A 81 -46.17 5.13 2.32
CA VAL A 81 -47.28 4.51 1.56
C VAL A 81 -48.36 3.95 2.50
N HIS A 82 -47.95 3.36 3.61
CA HIS A 82 -48.88 2.87 4.62
C HIS A 82 -49.55 4.03 5.38
N SER A 83 -48.80 5.02 5.84
CA SER A 83 -49.34 6.19 6.57
C SER A 83 -50.35 7.01 5.74
N ASP A 84 -50.12 7.18 4.44
CA ASP A 84 -50.95 8.09 3.63
C ASP A 84 -52.27 7.46 3.12
N LYS A 85 -52.31 6.14 2.86
CA LYS A 85 -53.49 5.48 2.22
C LYS A 85 -53.80 4.05 2.66
N ARG A 86 -52.91 3.39 3.39
CA ARG A 86 -53.06 1.97 3.78
C ARG A 86 -52.84 1.78 5.28
N GLU A 87 -53.26 2.78 6.05
CA GLU A 87 -53.10 2.80 7.50
C GLU A 87 -53.87 1.65 8.16
N ASN A 88 -55.04 1.32 7.60
CA ASN A 88 -55.85 0.17 8.01
C ASN A 88 -55.14 -1.18 7.84
N ASP A 89 -54.20 -1.30 6.90
CA ASP A 89 -53.47 -2.57 6.70
C ASP A 89 -52.53 -2.80 7.90
N VAL A 90 -51.78 -1.80 8.34
CA VAL A 90 -50.84 -1.92 9.47
C VAL A 90 -51.57 -1.92 10.81
N THR A 91 -52.56 -1.05 10.99
CA THR A 91 -53.37 -1.00 12.22
C THR A 91 -54.26 -2.24 12.40
N GLY A 92 -54.62 -2.94 11.31
CA GLY A 92 -55.28 -4.24 11.38
C GLY A 92 -54.43 -5.32 12.05
N LEU A 93 -53.12 -5.32 11.81
CA LEU A 93 -52.17 -6.20 12.50
C LEU A 93 -52.03 -5.81 13.97
N TYR A 94 -51.95 -4.51 14.27
CA TYR A 94 -51.86 -4.02 15.65
C TYR A 94 -53.07 -4.42 16.49
N ARG A 95 -54.28 -4.39 15.92
CA ARG A 95 -55.51 -4.84 16.59
C ARG A 95 -55.51 -6.32 16.93
N LEU A 96 -55.05 -7.18 16.00
CA LEU A 96 -54.97 -8.62 16.25
C LEU A 96 -53.91 -8.96 17.31
N LEU A 97 -52.83 -8.17 17.37
CA LEU A 97 -51.77 -8.30 18.38
C LEU A 97 -52.12 -7.61 19.71
N GLY A 98 -53.29 -6.97 19.82
CA GLY A 98 -53.74 -6.29 21.04
C GLY A 98 -52.95 -5.02 21.41
N VAL A 99 -52.28 -4.39 20.44
CA VAL A 99 -51.41 -3.21 20.65
C VAL A 99 -52.23 -1.93 20.53
N GLU A 100 -52.24 -1.09 21.57
CA GLU A 100 -52.84 0.24 21.52
C GLU A 100 -52.05 1.16 20.58
N HIS A 101 -52.73 1.88 19.67
CA HIS A 101 -52.08 2.68 18.65
C HIS A 101 -52.85 3.97 18.27
N ASP A 102 -52.11 5.06 18.03
CA ASP A 102 -52.61 6.31 17.42
C ASP A 102 -51.93 6.50 16.05
N GLY A 103 -52.31 5.64 15.09
CA GLY A 103 -51.76 5.57 13.73
C GLY A 103 -50.52 4.69 13.57
N ILE A 104 -49.79 4.82 12.44
CA ILE A 104 -48.58 4.03 12.16
C ILE A 104 -47.40 4.61 12.94
N LYS A 105 -47.15 4.07 14.13
CA LYS A 105 -45.92 4.31 14.90
C LYS A 105 -44.90 3.21 14.61
N LEU A 106 -43.78 3.59 13.98
CA LEU A 106 -42.58 2.76 13.80
C LEU A 106 -41.37 3.46 14.45
N SER A 107 -41.58 4.08 15.61
CA SER A 107 -40.58 4.77 16.41
C SER A 107 -40.48 4.17 17.81
N ASN A 108 -39.26 4.07 18.33
CA ASN A 108 -38.78 3.30 19.49
C ASN A 108 -39.44 3.52 20.87
N GLU A 109 -40.60 4.17 21.01
CA GLU A 109 -41.05 4.62 22.34
C GLU A 109 -42.17 3.79 23.00
N ASP A 110 -42.82 2.87 22.30
CA ASP A 110 -43.73 1.90 22.93
C ASP A 110 -43.59 0.56 22.18
N ASP A 111 -42.64 -0.28 22.60
CA ASP A 111 -42.38 -1.58 22.00
C ASP A 111 -43.15 -2.66 22.78
N PRO A 112 -44.25 -3.23 22.25
CA PRO A 112 -44.95 -4.30 22.93
C PRO A 112 -44.08 -5.56 22.90
N ASP A 113 -43.80 -6.11 24.08
CA ASP A 113 -42.98 -7.30 24.30
C ASP A 113 -43.76 -8.55 23.83
N LEU A 114 -43.83 -8.75 22.50
CA LEU A 114 -44.54 -9.85 21.86
C LEU A 114 -43.56 -10.99 21.55
N GLU A 115 -43.76 -12.15 22.20
CA GLU A 115 -42.96 -13.34 21.91
C GLU A 115 -43.23 -13.85 20.47
N PRO A 116 -42.21 -14.38 19.76
CA PRO A 116 -42.34 -14.85 18.37
C PRO A 116 -43.51 -15.83 18.08
N PRO A 117 -43.90 -16.75 18.97
CA PRO A 117 -45.02 -17.67 18.73
C PRO A 117 -46.36 -16.96 18.54
N ASP A 118 -46.60 -15.86 19.28
CA ASP A 118 -47.85 -15.12 19.24
C ASP A 118 -47.98 -14.30 17.95
N PHE A 119 -46.86 -13.78 17.43
CA PHE A 119 -46.83 -13.07 16.15
C PHE A 119 -47.08 -14.00 14.95
N VAL A 120 -46.56 -15.23 14.99
CA VAL A 120 -46.77 -16.25 13.94
C VAL A 120 -48.22 -16.77 13.97
N ALA A 121 -48.79 -17.01 15.16
CA ALA A 121 -50.16 -17.50 15.31
C ALA A 121 -51.22 -16.52 14.78
N VAL A 122 -50.93 -15.21 14.89
CA VAL A 122 -51.80 -14.12 14.40
C VAL A 122 -51.62 -13.85 12.91
N TRP A 123 -50.52 -14.34 12.31
CA TRP A 123 -50.14 -14.03 10.93
C TRP A 123 -51.12 -14.59 9.89
N ASP A 124 -51.56 -15.83 10.07
CA ASP A 124 -52.50 -16.47 9.14
C ASP A 124 -53.88 -15.80 9.21
N GLU A 125 -54.34 -15.44 10.41
CA GLU A 125 -55.59 -14.68 10.60
C GLU A 125 -55.49 -13.26 10.00
N TYR A 126 -54.32 -12.62 10.08
CA TYR A 126 -54.07 -11.34 9.44
C TYR A 126 -54.10 -11.43 7.90
N ILE A 127 -53.52 -12.48 7.32
CA ILE A 127 -53.56 -12.74 5.87
C ILE A 127 -55.00 -12.87 5.39
N ASP A 128 -55.88 -13.56 6.13
CA ASP A 128 -57.28 -13.72 5.77
C ASP A 128 -58.06 -12.38 5.78
N ILE A 129 -57.64 -11.41 6.61
CA ILE A 129 -58.27 -10.09 6.73
C ILE A 129 -57.84 -9.13 5.62
N VAL A 130 -56.54 -9.04 5.31
CA VAL A 130 -56.01 -8.03 4.37
C VAL A 130 -55.62 -8.61 3.00
N GLY A 131 -55.56 -9.94 2.87
CA GLY A 131 -55.10 -10.66 1.70
C GLY A 131 -53.57 -10.79 1.65
N GLU A 132 -53.10 -11.94 1.16
CA GLU A 132 -51.70 -12.39 1.23
C GLU A 132 -50.69 -11.38 0.67
N ASP A 133 -50.98 -10.78 -0.50
CA ASP A 133 -50.07 -9.80 -1.11
C ASP A 133 -49.96 -8.50 -0.29
N ARG A 134 -51.02 -8.09 0.41
CA ARG A 134 -50.97 -6.89 1.28
C ARG A 134 -50.28 -7.20 2.59
N ALA A 135 -50.56 -8.38 3.17
CA ALA A 135 -49.88 -8.85 4.37
C ALA A 135 -48.36 -8.93 4.13
N ARG A 136 -47.91 -9.53 3.03
CA ARG A 136 -46.47 -9.60 2.68
C ARG A 136 -45.82 -8.22 2.52
N ILE A 137 -46.53 -7.23 2.00
CA ILE A 137 -46.03 -5.85 1.90
C ILE A 137 -45.85 -5.25 3.30
N VAL A 138 -46.84 -5.42 4.19
CA VAL A 138 -46.73 -4.96 5.59
C VAL A 138 -45.59 -5.66 6.33
N LEU A 139 -45.40 -6.97 6.14
CA LEU A 139 -44.28 -7.72 6.72
C LEU A 139 -42.93 -7.18 6.24
N THR A 140 -42.83 -6.89 4.94
CA THR A 140 -41.62 -6.32 4.33
C THR A 140 -41.35 -4.92 4.89
N THR A 141 -42.39 -4.10 5.06
CA THR A 141 -42.29 -2.78 5.70
C THR A 141 -41.75 -2.90 7.12
N ILE A 142 -42.24 -3.86 7.91
CA ILE A 142 -41.80 -4.08 9.29
C ILE A 142 -40.35 -4.58 9.35
N SER A 143 -39.96 -5.53 8.49
CA SER A 143 -38.58 -6.04 8.49
C SER A 143 -37.53 -5.03 8.01
N VAL A 144 -37.92 -4.10 7.14
CA VAL A 144 -37.00 -3.11 6.58
C VAL A 144 -36.98 -1.83 7.42
N ALA A 145 -38.14 -1.38 7.90
CA ALA A 145 -38.30 -0.07 8.56
C ALA A 145 -38.72 -0.15 10.04
N GLY A 146 -39.22 -1.28 10.53
CA GLY A 146 -39.79 -1.41 11.87
C GLY A 146 -38.78 -1.34 13.02
N VAL A 147 -39.24 -1.48 14.26
CA VAL A 147 -38.39 -1.52 15.47
C VAL A 147 -37.62 -2.85 15.55
N LYS A 148 -36.48 -2.92 16.25
CA LYS A 148 -35.56 -4.08 16.22
C LYS A 148 -36.24 -5.42 16.58
N SER A 149 -37.08 -5.43 17.61
CA SER A 149 -37.92 -6.55 18.06
C SER A 149 -38.85 -7.06 16.95
N TRP A 150 -39.59 -6.14 16.31
CA TRP A 150 -40.50 -6.44 15.21
C TRP A 150 -39.77 -6.88 13.94
N ARG A 151 -38.58 -6.35 13.66
CA ARG A 151 -37.73 -6.80 12.54
C ARG A 151 -37.32 -8.25 12.69
N HIS A 152 -36.95 -8.65 13.92
CA HIS A 152 -36.57 -10.03 14.22
C HIS A 152 -37.74 -10.98 14.01
N ASN A 153 -38.91 -10.66 14.58
CA ASN A 153 -40.13 -11.47 14.43
C ASN A 153 -40.59 -11.57 12.96
N ALA A 154 -40.58 -10.45 12.23
CA ALA A 154 -40.95 -10.42 10.82
C ALA A 154 -39.95 -11.15 9.90
N SER A 155 -38.65 -11.14 10.26
CA SER A 155 -37.63 -11.93 9.55
C SER A 155 -37.81 -13.43 9.77
N THR A 156 -38.23 -13.85 10.96
CA THR A 156 -38.55 -15.26 11.28
C THR A 156 -39.75 -15.75 10.48
N VAL A 157 -40.82 -14.95 10.40
CA VAL A 157 -41.99 -15.25 9.56
C VAL A 157 -41.60 -15.30 8.07
N MET A 158 -40.81 -14.34 7.58
CA MET A 158 -40.33 -14.37 6.19
C MET A 158 -39.50 -15.61 5.88
N SER A 159 -38.67 -16.06 6.82
CA SER A 159 -37.87 -17.28 6.64
C SER A 159 -38.75 -18.52 6.60
N SER A 160 -39.74 -18.63 7.49
CA SER A 160 -40.75 -19.71 7.46
C SER A 160 -41.55 -19.75 6.14
N ILE A 161 -41.96 -18.58 5.61
CA ILE A 161 -42.66 -18.47 4.33
C ILE A 161 -41.75 -18.87 3.16
N LEU A 162 -40.47 -18.48 3.19
CA LEU A 162 -39.50 -18.85 2.16
C LEU A 162 -39.20 -20.35 2.19
N ASP A 163 -39.10 -20.97 3.37
CA ASP A 163 -38.89 -22.41 3.52
C ASP A 163 -40.12 -23.24 3.06
N GLN A 164 -41.33 -22.73 3.26
CA GLN A 164 -42.56 -23.34 2.71
C GLN A 164 -42.64 -23.22 1.19
N GLN A 165 -42.10 -22.15 0.59
CA GLN A 165 -42.04 -21.98 -0.88
C GLN A 165 -40.86 -22.70 -1.54
N MET A 166 -39.81 -23.02 -0.79
CA MET A 166 -38.59 -23.72 -1.23
C MET A 166 -38.64 -25.24 -0.99
N SER A 167 -39.64 -25.74 -0.27
CA SER A 167 -39.87 -27.18 -0.14
C SER A 167 -40.31 -27.79 -1.49
N PRO A 168 -39.69 -28.88 -1.95
CA PRO A 168 -39.96 -29.43 -3.27
C PRO A 168 -41.40 -29.96 -3.32
N GLN A 169 -42.22 -29.42 -4.22
CA GLN A 169 -43.44 -30.12 -4.62
C GLN A 169 -43.02 -31.48 -5.19
N VAL A 170 -43.46 -32.55 -4.53
CA VAL A 170 -43.32 -33.92 -4.97
C VAL A 170 -43.99 -34.06 -6.33
N ILE A 171 -43.19 -34.16 -7.39
CA ILE A 171 -43.61 -34.72 -8.67
C ILE A 171 -43.56 -36.25 -8.50
N PRO A 172 -44.67 -37.00 -8.59
CA PRO A 172 -44.60 -38.45 -8.59
C PRO A 172 -44.03 -38.93 -9.93
N ALA A 173 -43.11 -39.88 -9.83
CA ALA A 173 -42.30 -40.43 -10.92
C ALA A 173 -43.12 -41.01 -12.09
N ALA A 174 -42.66 -40.75 -13.31
CA ALA A 174 -42.86 -41.62 -14.46
C ALA A 174 -41.50 -41.87 -15.10
N SER A 175 -41.04 -43.11 -14.98
CA SER A 175 -39.86 -43.67 -15.60
C SER A 175 -40.10 -44.02 -17.07
N GLU A 176 -39.00 -44.02 -17.83
CA GLU A 176 -38.77 -44.64 -19.14
C GLU A 176 -39.14 -43.83 -20.40
N GLY A 177 -38.15 -43.74 -21.31
CA GLY A 177 -38.34 -43.39 -22.71
C GLY A 177 -37.49 -42.21 -23.19
N VAL A 178 -36.19 -42.43 -23.39
CA VAL A 178 -35.41 -41.68 -24.38
C VAL A 178 -35.85 -42.19 -25.74
N ASP A 179 -36.36 -41.31 -26.60
CA ASP A 179 -36.12 -41.32 -28.05
C ASP A 179 -36.68 -40.04 -28.70
N ASP A 180 -35.94 -39.59 -29.72
CA ASP A 180 -36.30 -38.65 -30.79
C ASP A 180 -36.33 -37.13 -30.52
N LEU A 181 -35.20 -36.51 -30.93
CA LEU A 181 -35.21 -35.24 -31.66
C LEU A 181 -36.21 -35.31 -32.83
N GLU A 182 -37.27 -34.51 -32.79
CA GLU A 182 -37.78 -33.69 -33.91
C GLU A 182 -39.11 -33.02 -33.55
N SER A 183 -39.27 -31.76 -33.97
CA SER A 183 -40.48 -30.91 -33.86
C SER A 183 -40.82 -30.32 -32.48
N TRP A 184 -40.53 -29.02 -32.32
CA TRP A 184 -41.32 -28.18 -31.43
C TRP A 184 -41.74 -26.91 -32.16
N ASP A 185 -42.99 -26.96 -32.61
CA ASP A 185 -43.71 -25.94 -33.35
C ASP A 185 -44.48 -25.06 -32.35
N GLY A 186 -44.39 -23.73 -32.50
CA GLY A 186 -44.80 -22.74 -31.50
C GLY A 186 -46.31 -22.50 -31.34
N ALA A 187 -47.16 -23.53 -31.43
CA ALA A 187 -48.60 -23.33 -31.61
C ALA A 187 -49.54 -23.94 -30.53
N ALA A 188 -49.05 -24.57 -29.46
CA ALA A 188 -49.91 -25.39 -28.61
C ALA A 188 -49.89 -25.08 -27.11
N VAL A 189 -50.15 -23.83 -26.68
CA VAL A 189 -50.67 -23.55 -25.31
C VAL A 189 -51.69 -22.40 -25.33
N VAL A 190 -52.75 -22.54 -26.13
CA VAL A 190 -53.98 -21.76 -25.98
C VAL A 190 -55.16 -22.73 -25.93
N LYS A 191 -55.52 -23.19 -24.72
CA LYS A 191 -56.90 -23.47 -24.27
C LYS A 191 -56.88 -24.30 -22.97
N ALA A 192 -57.30 -23.67 -21.87
CA ALA A 192 -58.38 -24.14 -20.98
C ALA A 192 -58.22 -23.50 -19.60
N VAL A 193 -58.97 -22.43 -19.31
CA VAL A 193 -60.00 -22.35 -18.26
C VAL A 193 -60.85 -21.11 -18.58
N SER A 194 -62.14 -21.33 -18.81
CA SER A 194 -63.16 -20.30 -19.09
C SER A 194 -63.93 -19.96 -17.82
N LEU A 195 -64.30 -18.68 -17.64
CA LEU A 195 -65.45 -18.20 -16.86
C LEU A 195 -66.06 -16.97 -17.59
N PRO A 196 -67.34 -16.61 -17.33
CA PRO A 196 -68.39 -16.51 -18.36
C PRO A 196 -68.75 -15.09 -18.86
N ASP A 197 -69.30 -15.08 -20.07
CA ASP A 197 -70.24 -14.15 -20.71
C ASP A 197 -70.29 -12.69 -20.22
N TYR A 198 -69.53 -11.83 -20.92
CA TYR A 198 -69.94 -10.46 -21.20
C TYR A 198 -69.90 -10.26 -22.71
N GLU A 199 -71.01 -9.78 -23.26
CA GLU A 199 -71.26 -9.67 -24.69
C GLU A 199 -70.15 -8.92 -25.43
N SER A 200 -69.81 -9.47 -26.58
CA SER A 200 -68.79 -8.99 -27.51
C SER A 200 -69.16 -7.65 -28.12
N GLU A 201 -68.48 -6.57 -27.70
CA GLU A 201 -68.06 -5.53 -28.63
C GLU A 201 -66.62 -5.82 -29.02
N VAL A 202 -66.41 -6.04 -30.32
CA VAL A 202 -65.10 -6.22 -30.95
C VAL A 202 -64.24 -5.01 -30.57
N PRO A 203 -63.10 -5.16 -29.87
CA PRO A 203 -62.20 -4.04 -29.70
C PRO A 203 -61.65 -3.70 -31.08
N GLU A 204 -62.00 -2.52 -31.59
CA GLU A 204 -61.28 -1.88 -32.68
C GLU A 204 -59.78 -2.03 -32.42
N GLN A 205 -59.04 -2.42 -33.45
CA GLN A 205 -57.58 -2.39 -33.45
C GLN A 205 -57.15 -1.04 -32.84
N SER A 206 -56.54 -1.08 -31.66
CA SER A 206 -56.01 0.12 -31.04
C SER A 206 -54.90 0.65 -31.93
N THR A 207 -55.26 1.61 -32.80
CA THR A 207 -54.32 2.55 -33.37
C THR A 207 -53.61 3.19 -32.19
N VAL A 208 -52.40 2.73 -31.92
CA VAL A 208 -51.49 3.42 -31.01
C VAL A 208 -51.30 4.81 -31.61
N GLU A 209 -51.96 5.82 -31.04
CA GLU A 209 -51.60 7.19 -31.34
C GLU A 209 -50.11 7.36 -31.01
N PRO A 210 -49.28 7.79 -31.96
CA PRO A 210 -47.85 7.88 -31.74
C PRO A 210 -47.56 8.96 -30.68
N GLU A 211 -46.91 8.57 -29.57
CA GLU A 211 -46.32 9.51 -28.62
C GLU A 211 -45.41 10.50 -29.37
N PHE A 212 -45.83 11.76 -29.43
CA PHE A 212 -45.06 12.83 -30.06
C PHE A 212 -44.02 13.36 -29.07
N ILE A 213 -42.74 13.24 -29.41
CA ILE A 213 -41.67 13.98 -28.73
C ILE A 213 -41.81 15.44 -29.16
N ASP A 214 -42.05 16.34 -28.20
CA ASP A 214 -42.18 17.78 -28.46
C ASP A 214 -40.78 18.40 -28.62
N TYR A 215 -40.37 18.68 -29.86
CA TYR A 215 -39.07 19.29 -30.15
C TYR A 215 -39.20 20.82 -30.17
N PRO A 216 -38.37 21.57 -29.41
CA PRO A 216 -38.52 23.02 -29.23
C PRO A 216 -38.37 23.84 -30.53
N ASP A 217 -37.73 23.29 -31.56
CA ASP A 217 -37.47 23.99 -32.83
C ASP A 217 -38.57 23.83 -33.90
N PHE A 218 -39.50 22.89 -33.71
CA PHE A 218 -40.59 22.63 -34.65
C PHE A 218 -41.87 23.38 -34.28
N SER A 219 -42.36 24.17 -35.23
CA SER A 219 -43.65 24.84 -35.12
C SER A 219 -44.81 23.85 -35.23
N THR A 220 -46.01 24.28 -34.85
CA THR A 220 -47.25 23.51 -35.05
C THR A 220 -47.41 23.03 -36.50
N MET A 221 -47.02 23.84 -37.48
CA MET A 221 -47.07 23.49 -38.89
C MET A 221 -46.13 22.31 -39.23
N ASP A 222 -44.92 22.28 -38.68
CA ASP A 222 -43.98 21.17 -38.90
C ASP A 222 -44.53 19.87 -38.32
N LYS A 223 -45.16 19.94 -37.13
CA LYS A 223 -45.77 18.77 -36.49
C LYS A 223 -46.91 18.21 -37.33
N VAL A 224 -47.74 19.08 -37.93
CA VAL A 224 -48.80 18.68 -38.85
C VAL A 224 -48.21 18.01 -40.09
N LEU A 225 -47.19 18.60 -40.71
CA LEU A 225 -46.55 18.03 -41.89
C LEU A 225 -45.91 16.67 -41.60
N ILE A 226 -45.18 16.53 -40.49
CA ILE A 226 -44.62 15.24 -40.08
C ILE A 226 -45.71 14.19 -39.93
N ARG A 227 -46.88 14.54 -39.35
CA ARG A 227 -48.03 13.63 -39.26
C ARG A 227 -48.56 13.27 -40.64
N THR A 228 -48.78 14.25 -41.50
CA THR A 228 -49.27 14.03 -42.87
C THR A 228 -48.32 13.14 -43.66
N ILE A 229 -47.01 13.35 -43.54
CA ILE A 229 -45.97 12.51 -44.17
C ILE A 229 -46.04 11.08 -43.66
N VAL A 230 -46.13 10.89 -42.34
CA VAL A 230 -46.23 9.54 -41.72
C VAL A 230 -47.55 8.86 -42.10
N SER A 231 -48.67 9.58 -42.10
CA SER A 231 -49.99 9.08 -42.54
C SER A 231 -49.97 8.64 -44.00
N SER A 232 -49.33 9.43 -44.87
CA SER A 232 -49.15 9.09 -46.29
C SER A 232 -48.27 7.86 -46.48
N ALA A 233 -47.14 7.78 -45.76
CA ALA A 233 -46.25 6.62 -45.81
C ALA A 233 -46.92 5.32 -45.30
N ASN A 234 -47.79 5.43 -44.28
CA ASN A 234 -48.55 4.32 -43.72
C ASN A 234 -49.84 3.98 -44.50
N GLN A 235 -50.16 4.74 -45.56
CA GLN A 235 -51.39 4.58 -46.37
C GLN A 235 -52.68 4.60 -45.52
N THR A 236 -52.75 5.49 -44.52
CA THR A 236 -53.96 5.65 -43.69
C THR A 236 -55.12 6.23 -44.51
N ASP A 237 -56.36 5.85 -44.21
CA ASP A 237 -57.53 6.31 -44.97
C ASP A 237 -57.62 7.84 -45.10
N SER A 238 -57.92 8.32 -46.32
CA SER A 238 -58.06 9.75 -46.67
C SER A 238 -56.80 10.61 -46.49
N CYS A 239 -55.60 10.00 -46.51
CA CYS A 239 -54.35 10.76 -46.56
C CYS A 239 -54.01 11.26 -47.97
N LEU A 240 -53.17 12.30 -48.05
CA LEU A 240 -52.55 12.73 -49.31
C LEU A 240 -51.66 11.63 -49.88
N ASP A 241 -51.60 11.52 -51.20
CA ASP A 241 -50.71 10.57 -51.85
C ASP A 241 -49.22 10.97 -51.73
N ALA A 242 -48.34 10.02 -52.04
CA ALA A 242 -46.91 10.19 -51.85
C ALA A 242 -46.30 11.36 -52.67
N GLY A 243 -46.86 11.66 -53.84
CA GLY A 243 -46.47 12.79 -54.68
C GLY A 243 -47.04 14.11 -54.17
N GLU A 244 -48.33 14.13 -53.81
CA GLU A 244 -49.02 15.30 -53.25
C GLU A 244 -48.38 15.80 -51.96
N VAL A 245 -47.92 14.89 -51.09
CA VAL A 245 -47.19 15.28 -49.86
C VAL A 245 -45.82 15.87 -50.20
N LEU A 246 -45.11 15.33 -51.19
CA LEU A 246 -43.81 15.86 -51.58
C LEU A 246 -43.96 17.25 -52.20
N ASP A 247 -44.95 17.43 -53.09
CA ASP A 247 -45.27 18.72 -53.70
C ASP A 247 -45.63 19.76 -52.63
N LEU A 248 -46.49 19.40 -51.66
CA LEU A 248 -46.85 20.26 -50.53
C LEU A 248 -45.62 20.72 -49.73
N VAL A 249 -44.68 19.82 -49.50
CA VAL A 249 -43.47 20.08 -48.72
C VAL A 249 -42.46 20.94 -49.51
N ILE A 250 -42.31 20.72 -50.81
CA ILE A 250 -41.48 21.53 -51.71
C ILE A 250 -42.06 22.94 -51.87
N GLU A 251 -43.37 23.06 -52.05
CA GLU A 251 -44.07 24.35 -52.10
C GLU A 251 -43.84 25.13 -50.80
N LEU A 252 -43.95 24.48 -49.65
CA LEU A 252 -43.69 25.10 -48.36
C LEU A 252 -42.24 25.58 -48.21
N GLN A 253 -41.28 24.81 -48.71
CA GLN A 253 -39.88 25.22 -48.75
C GLN A 253 -39.72 26.50 -49.57
N GLY A 254 -40.35 26.58 -50.75
CA GLY A 254 -40.32 27.75 -51.62
C GLY A 254 -41.10 28.97 -51.11
N LEU A 255 -42.06 28.79 -50.19
CA LEU A 255 -42.81 29.89 -49.57
C LEU A 255 -41.97 30.72 -48.59
N ASN A 256 -40.89 30.15 -48.04
CA ASN A 256 -39.99 30.87 -47.12
C ASN A 256 -38.56 30.31 -47.14
N ASP A 257 -37.74 30.80 -48.07
CA ASP A 257 -36.34 30.43 -48.23
C ASP A 257 -35.45 30.70 -46.99
N GLY A 258 -35.88 31.60 -46.10
CA GLY A 258 -35.17 31.92 -44.86
C GLY A 258 -35.32 30.86 -43.76
N ARG A 259 -36.28 29.94 -43.91
CA ARG A 259 -36.59 28.91 -42.91
C ARG A 259 -35.86 27.60 -43.23
N THR A 260 -34.61 27.49 -42.78
CA THR A 260 -33.75 26.31 -43.01
C THR A 260 -34.37 25.00 -42.49
N ARG A 261 -35.10 25.01 -41.37
CA ARG A 261 -35.75 23.80 -40.82
C ARG A 261 -36.80 23.14 -41.74
N SER A 262 -37.37 23.88 -42.69
CA SER A 262 -38.34 23.30 -43.65
C SER A 262 -37.70 22.23 -44.52
N TRP A 263 -36.37 22.27 -44.70
CA TRP A 263 -35.61 21.29 -45.48
C TRP A 263 -35.54 19.91 -44.82
N PHE A 264 -35.97 19.76 -43.56
CA PHE A 264 -36.15 18.45 -42.92
C PHE A 264 -37.20 17.59 -43.63
N HIS A 265 -38.32 18.21 -44.01
CA HIS A 265 -39.49 17.48 -44.49
C HIS A 265 -39.25 16.77 -45.83
N PRO A 266 -38.61 17.37 -46.86
CA PRO A 266 -38.31 16.67 -48.11
C PRO A 266 -37.44 15.43 -47.89
N GLY A 267 -36.36 15.54 -47.10
CA GLY A 267 -35.49 14.40 -46.79
C GLY A 267 -36.24 13.28 -46.05
N PHE A 268 -37.12 13.66 -45.12
CA PHE A 268 -37.96 12.71 -44.37
C PHE A 268 -38.95 11.97 -45.27
N VAL A 269 -39.59 12.67 -46.22
CA VAL A 269 -40.46 12.07 -47.25
C VAL A 269 -39.66 11.11 -48.15
N CYS A 270 -38.51 11.55 -48.66
CA CYS A 270 -37.67 10.76 -49.55
C CYS A 270 -37.27 9.43 -48.92
N SER A 271 -36.83 9.46 -47.65
CA SER A 271 -36.52 8.23 -46.94
C SER A 271 -37.76 7.35 -46.75
N LEU A 272 -38.89 7.90 -46.29
CA LEU A 272 -40.07 7.10 -45.95
C LEU A 272 -40.74 6.43 -47.16
N GLN A 273 -40.53 6.98 -48.34
CA GLN A 273 -41.08 6.47 -49.61
C GLN A 273 -40.06 5.66 -50.42
N ASP A 274 -38.88 5.38 -49.86
CA ASP A 274 -37.78 4.65 -50.50
C ASP A 274 -37.40 5.22 -51.88
N ARG A 275 -37.39 6.55 -51.98
CA ARG A 275 -36.93 7.26 -53.18
C ARG A 275 -35.40 7.35 -53.18
N ASP A 276 -34.81 7.49 -54.37
CA ASP A 276 -33.37 7.64 -54.54
C ASP A 276 -32.82 8.83 -53.73
N PHE A 277 -31.63 8.64 -53.16
CA PHE A 277 -30.93 9.69 -52.42
C PHE A 277 -30.60 10.85 -53.35
N GLU A 278 -31.09 12.06 -53.04
CA GLU A 278 -30.86 13.23 -53.86
C GLU A 278 -29.43 13.79 -53.67
N GLU A 279 -28.70 13.88 -54.79
CA GLU A 279 -27.43 14.61 -54.86
C GLU A 279 -27.66 16.10 -54.53
N ARG A 280 -26.65 16.73 -53.91
CA ARG A 280 -26.72 18.11 -53.44
C ARG A 280 -27.12 19.08 -54.56
N GLY A 281 -28.25 19.78 -54.39
CA GLY A 281 -28.79 20.72 -55.37
C GLY A 281 -28.06 22.07 -55.46
N ALA A 282 -28.19 22.75 -56.61
CA ALA A 282 -27.66 24.10 -56.81
C ALA A 282 -28.45 25.12 -55.96
N GLY A 283 -27.83 25.63 -54.87
CA GLY A 283 -28.46 26.56 -53.91
C GLY A 283 -28.57 26.03 -52.47
N GLU A 284 -28.16 24.77 -52.25
CA GLU A 284 -28.05 24.16 -50.92
C GLU A 284 -26.77 24.61 -50.21
N ASN A 285 -26.93 25.49 -49.22
CA ASN A 285 -25.86 25.74 -48.24
C ASN A 285 -25.81 24.60 -47.20
N ASP A 286 -24.71 24.53 -46.47
CA ASP A 286 -24.43 23.45 -45.51
C ASP A 286 -25.53 23.30 -44.45
N ALA A 287 -26.13 24.41 -44.02
CA ALA A 287 -27.23 24.39 -43.04
C ALA A 287 -28.50 23.73 -43.58
N ARG A 288 -28.87 24.03 -44.83
CA ARG A 288 -30.04 23.43 -45.51
C ARG A 288 -29.80 21.95 -45.77
N ARG A 289 -28.59 21.59 -46.25
CA ARG A 289 -28.18 20.21 -46.49
C ARG A 289 -28.22 19.39 -45.21
N ALA A 290 -27.74 19.94 -44.08
CA ALA A 290 -27.79 19.26 -42.80
C ALA A 290 -29.22 18.95 -42.35
N TRP A 291 -30.18 19.89 -42.48
CA TRP A 291 -31.59 19.63 -42.15
C TRP A 291 -32.21 18.55 -43.03
N TRP A 292 -31.94 18.57 -44.33
CA TRP A 292 -32.39 17.54 -45.26
C TRP A 292 -31.84 16.16 -44.88
N LEU A 293 -30.53 16.07 -44.61
CA LEU A 293 -29.87 14.83 -44.17
C LEU A 293 -30.45 14.32 -42.85
N CYS A 294 -30.75 15.20 -41.89
CA CYS A 294 -31.40 14.83 -40.64
C CYS A 294 -32.80 14.24 -40.87
N GLY A 295 -33.57 14.83 -41.79
CA GLY A 295 -34.86 14.29 -42.23
C GLY A 295 -34.72 12.90 -42.83
N TYR A 296 -33.79 12.72 -43.75
CA TYR A 296 -33.51 11.44 -44.39
C TYR A 296 -33.11 10.35 -43.36
N LEU A 297 -32.13 10.63 -42.50
CA LEU A 297 -31.67 9.68 -41.47
C LEU A 297 -32.77 9.36 -40.44
N MET A 298 -33.61 10.33 -40.07
CA MET A 298 -34.75 10.11 -39.18
C MET A 298 -35.82 9.22 -39.83
N GLY A 299 -36.01 9.34 -41.15
CA GLY A 299 -36.86 8.44 -41.92
C GLY A 299 -36.33 7.00 -41.88
N LYS A 300 -35.01 6.81 -42.09
CA LYS A 300 -34.37 5.49 -42.02
C LYS A 300 -34.43 4.89 -40.61
N LEU A 301 -34.29 5.69 -39.56
CA LEU A 301 -34.51 5.23 -38.17
C LEU A 301 -35.93 4.73 -37.92
N ARG A 302 -36.93 5.28 -38.60
CA ARG A 302 -38.33 4.86 -38.46
C ARG A 302 -38.64 3.60 -39.25
N GLN A 303 -38.06 3.44 -40.43
CA GLN A 303 -38.29 2.27 -41.29
C GLN A 303 -37.50 1.03 -40.86
N SER A 304 -36.37 1.23 -40.19
CA SER A 304 -35.38 0.17 -39.95
C SER A 304 -34.82 0.21 -38.53
N THR A 305 -33.96 -0.74 -38.20
CA THR A 305 -33.27 -0.74 -36.91
C THR A 305 -32.26 0.41 -36.82
N PRO A 306 -31.96 0.93 -35.61
CA PRO A 306 -30.93 1.97 -35.43
C PRO A 306 -29.59 1.60 -36.07
N ALA A 307 -29.22 0.31 -36.04
CA ALA A 307 -28.04 -0.23 -36.69
C ALA A 307 -27.99 -0.01 -38.22
N ASN A 308 -29.14 -0.12 -38.91
CA ASN A 308 -29.22 0.07 -40.35
C ASN A 308 -29.21 1.56 -40.73
N ALA A 309 -29.95 2.38 -39.99
CA ALA A 309 -29.91 3.84 -40.17
C ALA A 309 -28.50 4.40 -39.90
N TYR A 310 -27.80 3.87 -38.91
CA TYR A 310 -26.39 4.19 -38.64
C TYR A 310 -25.47 3.81 -39.80
N GLN A 311 -25.70 2.66 -40.43
CA GLN A 311 -24.92 2.25 -41.61
C GLN A 311 -25.16 3.19 -42.80
N GLN A 312 -26.36 3.76 -42.94
CA GLN A 312 -26.66 4.75 -43.99
C GLN A 312 -25.84 6.03 -43.83
N LEU A 313 -25.58 6.49 -42.60
CA LEU A 313 -24.68 7.63 -42.35
C LEU A 313 -23.26 7.37 -42.90
N HIS A 314 -22.75 6.15 -42.77
CA HIS A 314 -21.44 5.75 -43.30
C HIS A 314 -21.41 5.57 -44.83
N GLN A 315 -22.58 5.54 -45.47
CA GLN A 315 -22.70 5.51 -46.94
C GLN A 315 -22.81 6.92 -47.54
N LEU A 316 -22.98 7.95 -46.71
CA LEU A 316 -22.97 9.34 -47.18
C LEU A 316 -21.57 9.78 -47.58
N ASP A 317 -21.50 10.78 -48.45
CA ASP A 317 -20.24 11.47 -48.74
C ASP A 317 -19.62 12.03 -47.44
N PRO A 318 -18.28 11.99 -47.27
CA PRO A 318 -17.63 12.47 -46.05
C PRO A 318 -17.94 13.93 -45.69
N ALA A 319 -18.19 14.77 -46.70
CA ALA A 319 -18.61 16.15 -46.48
C ALA A 319 -19.99 16.24 -45.81
N ASP A 320 -20.95 15.45 -46.28
CA ASP A 320 -22.32 15.37 -45.77
C ASP A 320 -22.37 14.71 -44.38
N ALA A 321 -21.59 13.65 -44.16
CA ALA A 321 -21.47 13.02 -42.84
C ALA A 321 -20.93 14.00 -41.80
N ASN A 322 -19.92 14.82 -42.14
CA ASN A 322 -19.35 15.81 -41.22
C ASN A 322 -20.35 16.91 -40.81
N LEU A 323 -21.32 17.25 -41.67
CA LEU A 323 -22.39 18.20 -41.32
C LEU A 323 -23.27 17.70 -40.17
N ILE A 324 -23.39 16.37 -40.04
CA ILE A 324 -24.15 15.70 -38.98
C ILE A 324 -23.29 15.47 -37.74
N LEU A 325 -22.04 15.03 -37.90
CA LEU A 325 -21.16 14.66 -36.80
C LEU A 325 -20.62 15.87 -36.01
N LYS A 326 -20.33 16.99 -36.68
CA LYS A 326 -19.69 18.18 -36.10
C LYS A 326 -20.54 19.44 -36.28
N PRO A 327 -21.72 19.53 -35.64
CA PRO A 327 -22.64 20.64 -35.85
C PRO A 327 -22.13 21.90 -35.13
N GLY A 328 -21.21 22.63 -35.76
CA GLY A 328 -20.62 23.84 -35.18
C GLY A 328 -19.75 24.66 -36.13
N VAL A 329 -19.33 24.08 -37.26
CA VAL A 329 -18.48 24.76 -38.25
C VAL A 329 -19.27 25.73 -39.14
N SER A 330 -20.60 25.60 -39.22
CA SER A 330 -21.46 26.31 -40.20
C SER A 330 -22.53 27.22 -39.58
N GLY A 331 -22.34 27.70 -38.34
CA GLY A 331 -23.33 28.48 -37.59
C GLY A 331 -24.50 27.61 -37.09
N ASN A 332 -25.09 27.99 -35.95
CA ASN A 332 -26.08 27.25 -35.13
C ASN A 332 -27.31 26.62 -35.84
N THR A 333 -27.44 26.77 -37.16
CA THR A 333 -28.62 26.38 -37.91
C THR A 333 -28.82 24.89 -38.14
N SER A 334 -27.79 24.02 -38.11
CA SER A 334 -27.96 22.55 -38.30
C SER A 334 -28.21 21.77 -37.01
N LEU A 335 -28.05 22.44 -35.86
CA LEU A 335 -28.04 21.81 -34.54
C LEU A 335 -29.39 21.15 -34.18
N GLY A 336 -30.51 21.82 -34.49
CA GLY A 336 -31.85 21.34 -34.13
C GLY A 336 -32.24 20.01 -34.77
N GLY A 337 -31.81 19.75 -36.00
CA GLY A 337 -32.10 18.49 -36.71
C GLY A 337 -31.22 17.34 -36.24
N ALA A 338 -29.92 17.58 -36.05
CA ALA A 338 -28.97 16.53 -35.71
C ALA A 338 -29.15 16.02 -34.26
N VAL A 339 -29.60 16.90 -33.36
CA VAL A 339 -30.05 16.60 -31.98
C VAL A 339 -31.14 15.51 -31.93
N MET A 340 -31.97 15.37 -32.98
CA MET A 340 -33.05 14.38 -33.01
C MET A 340 -32.57 12.94 -33.19
N ILE A 341 -31.49 12.76 -33.93
CA ILE A 341 -30.93 11.45 -34.27
C ILE A 341 -29.71 11.09 -33.40
N SER A 342 -29.09 12.10 -32.78
CA SER A 342 -27.78 11.96 -32.14
C SER A 342 -27.74 10.96 -30.99
N GLN A 343 -28.78 10.85 -30.16
CA GLN A 343 -28.79 9.90 -29.04
C GLN A 343 -28.80 8.44 -29.54
N GLU A 344 -29.66 8.11 -30.49
CA GLU A 344 -29.79 6.74 -31.02
C GLU A 344 -28.54 6.32 -31.79
N PHE A 345 -27.96 7.24 -32.57
CA PHE A 345 -26.73 7.00 -33.31
C PHE A 345 -25.52 6.87 -32.38
N PHE A 346 -25.44 7.68 -31.32
CA PHE A 346 -24.41 7.56 -30.28
C PHE A 346 -24.49 6.19 -29.57
N LEU A 347 -25.68 5.77 -29.13
CA LEU A 347 -25.86 4.45 -28.51
C LEU A 347 -25.51 3.31 -29.48
N THR A 348 -25.91 3.43 -30.75
CA THR A 348 -25.59 2.45 -31.78
C THR A 348 -24.08 2.37 -32.05
N ALA A 349 -23.36 3.50 -32.03
CA ALA A 349 -21.91 3.54 -32.17
C ALA A 349 -21.23 2.80 -31.01
N LEU A 350 -21.67 3.04 -29.77
CA LEU A 350 -21.19 2.33 -28.58
C LEU A 350 -21.46 0.83 -28.66
N ASP A 351 -22.66 0.42 -29.08
CA ASP A 351 -23.06 -0.99 -29.18
C ASP A 351 -22.31 -1.75 -30.28
N LYS A 352 -21.99 -1.08 -31.40
CA LYS A 352 -21.20 -1.65 -32.51
C LYS A 352 -19.69 -1.63 -32.26
N GLY A 353 -19.21 -0.99 -31.19
CA GLY A 353 -17.79 -0.82 -30.93
C GLY A 353 -17.11 0.21 -31.84
N ASP A 354 -17.87 1.12 -32.44
CA ASP A 354 -17.35 2.24 -33.25
C ASP A 354 -16.98 3.41 -32.32
N LEU A 355 -15.90 3.19 -31.56
CA LEU A 355 -15.54 3.98 -30.39
C LEU A 355 -15.14 5.42 -30.73
N GLU A 356 -14.39 5.62 -31.81
CA GLU A 356 -14.03 6.97 -32.31
C GLU A 356 -15.28 7.77 -32.67
N GLN A 357 -16.22 7.13 -33.35
CA GLN A 357 -17.43 7.79 -33.78
C GLN A 357 -18.30 8.19 -32.58
N ALA A 358 -18.36 7.37 -31.53
CA ALA A 358 -19.04 7.69 -30.28
C ALA A 358 -18.41 8.90 -29.57
N VAL A 359 -17.08 9.03 -29.57
CA VAL A 359 -16.38 10.21 -29.01
C VAL A 359 -16.71 11.46 -29.82
N ASP A 360 -16.69 11.39 -31.14
CA ASP A 360 -17.05 12.50 -32.03
C ASP A 360 -18.50 12.96 -31.81
N TRP A 361 -19.44 12.02 -31.69
CA TRP A 361 -20.84 12.32 -31.37
C TRP A 361 -20.98 13.04 -30.02
N LEU A 362 -20.29 12.57 -28.98
CA LEU A 362 -20.31 13.20 -27.67
C LEU A 362 -19.71 14.61 -27.72
N ALA A 363 -18.57 14.79 -28.38
CA ALA A 363 -17.90 16.09 -28.48
C ALA A 363 -18.74 17.11 -29.28
N GLY A 364 -19.37 16.67 -30.38
CA GLY A 364 -20.18 17.55 -31.23
C GLY A 364 -21.56 17.88 -30.67
N HIS A 365 -22.23 16.94 -29.99
CA HIS A 365 -23.65 17.08 -29.60
C HIS A 365 -23.88 17.13 -28.10
N GLY A 366 -22.92 16.65 -27.30
CA GLY A 366 -22.99 16.59 -25.85
C GLY A 366 -23.23 17.94 -25.16
N PRO A 367 -22.63 19.06 -25.59
CA PRO A 367 -22.91 20.39 -25.02
C PRO A 367 -24.38 20.81 -25.09
N HIS A 368 -25.11 20.32 -26.09
CA HIS A 368 -26.50 20.70 -26.37
C HIS A 368 -27.52 19.74 -25.75
N LEU A 369 -27.14 18.49 -25.52
CA LEU A 369 -27.96 17.46 -24.90
C LEU A 369 -27.26 16.75 -23.72
N PRO A 370 -26.72 17.50 -22.73
CA PRO A 370 -25.94 16.90 -21.65
C PRO A 370 -26.75 15.88 -20.84
N HIS A 371 -28.05 16.15 -20.65
CA HIS A 371 -28.98 15.30 -19.90
C HIS A 371 -29.28 13.94 -20.56
N LYS A 372 -28.99 13.78 -21.86
CA LYS A 372 -29.16 12.51 -22.59
C LYS A 372 -27.84 11.74 -22.72
N PHE A 373 -26.77 12.44 -23.07
CA PHE A 373 -25.48 11.83 -23.36
C PHE A 373 -24.74 11.36 -22.10
N ILE A 374 -24.67 12.20 -21.06
CA ILE A 374 -23.89 11.87 -19.86
C ILE A 374 -24.42 10.60 -19.18
N PRO A 375 -25.74 10.41 -18.95
CA PRO A 375 -26.23 9.15 -18.40
C PRO A 375 -25.92 7.92 -19.26
N SER A 376 -25.98 8.05 -20.60
CA SER A 376 -25.66 6.95 -21.52
C SER A 376 -24.19 6.56 -21.47
N VAL A 377 -23.29 7.56 -21.47
CA VAL A 377 -21.85 7.37 -21.27
C VAL A 377 -21.59 6.64 -19.95
N MET A 378 -22.16 7.13 -18.85
CA MET A 378 -21.98 6.51 -17.53
C MET A 378 -22.51 5.08 -17.48
N THR A 379 -23.62 4.79 -18.17
CA THR A 379 -24.17 3.43 -18.24
C THR A 379 -23.20 2.49 -18.96
N TRP A 380 -22.71 2.91 -20.13
CA TRP A 380 -21.81 2.10 -20.95
C TRP A 380 -20.43 1.92 -20.31
N VAL A 381 -19.84 2.98 -19.75
CA VAL A 381 -18.55 2.91 -19.04
C VAL A 381 -18.63 1.89 -17.91
N ARG A 382 -19.73 1.86 -17.13
CA ARG A 382 -19.89 0.88 -16.04
C ARG A 382 -19.96 -0.56 -16.53
N SER A 383 -20.49 -0.82 -17.72
CA SER A 383 -20.50 -2.16 -18.32
C SER A 383 -19.19 -2.54 -19.01
N SER A 384 -18.41 -1.55 -19.41
CA SER A 384 -17.21 -1.71 -20.26
C SER A 384 -15.89 -1.49 -19.52
N ALA A 385 -15.92 -1.14 -18.22
CA ALA A 385 -14.76 -0.81 -17.41
C ALA A 385 -13.72 -1.96 -17.31
N ASP A 386 -14.17 -3.21 -17.41
CA ASP A 386 -13.30 -4.40 -17.38
C ASP A 386 -12.68 -4.74 -18.75
N GLY A 387 -12.92 -3.92 -19.78
CA GLY A 387 -12.36 -4.09 -21.13
C GLY A 387 -10.84 -3.91 -21.20
N THR A 388 -10.22 -4.23 -22.33
CA THR A 388 -8.76 -4.10 -22.54
C THR A 388 -8.42 -3.04 -23.58
N GLY A 389 -7.27 -2.36 -23.42
CA GLY A 389 -6.69 -1.44 -24.40
C GLY A 389 -7.64 -0.31 -24.83
N ASP A 390 -8.06 -0.37 -26.10
CA ASP A 390 -8.85 0.67 -26.79
C ASP A 390 -10.17 1.01 -26.08
N ILE A 391 -10.80 0.04 -25.41
CA ILE A 391 -12.04 0.28 -24.65
C ILE A 391 -11.77 1.17 -23.44
N LYS A 392 -10.63 0.99 -22.76
CA LYS A 392 -10.25 1.82 -21.60
C LYS A 392 -9.90 3.24 -22.01
N ASP A 393 -9.12 3.41 -23.08
CA ASP A 393 -8.80 4.74 -23.62
C ASP A 393 -10.07 5.50 -24.04
N THR A 394 -11.01 4.79 -24.68
CA THR A 394 -12.31 5.35 -25.03
C THR A 394 -13.12 5.75 -23.79
N CYS A 395 -13.18 4.90 -22.76
CA CYS A 395 -13.83 5.24 -21.49
C CYS A 395 -13.24 6.53 -20.89
N VAL A 396 -11.91 6.67 -20.88
CA VAL A 396 -11.22 7.89 -20.41
C VAL A 396 -11.66 9.09 -21.25
N ARG A 397 -11.58 9.02 -22.58
CA ARG A 397 -11.96 10.11 -23.50
C ARG A 397 -13.43 10.52 -23.37
N LEU A 398 -14.35 9.56 -23.23
CA LEU A 398 -15.78 9.86 -23.05
C LEU A 398 -16.04 10.56 -21.71
N LEU A 399 -15.42 10.09 -20.61
CA LEU A 399 -15.56 10.71 -19.30
C LEU A 399 -14.92 12.11 -19.23
N GLU A 400 -13.76 12.31 -19.87
CA GLU A 400 -13.12 13.63 -19.98
C GLU A 400 -13.97 14.61 -20.79
N ASN A 401 -14.57 14.17 -21.91
CA ASN A 401 -15.51 15.00 -22.67
C ASN A 401 -16.76 15.35 -21.85
N CYS A 402 -17.30 14.42 -21.06
CA CYS A 402 -18.37 14.74 -20.10
C CYS A 402 -17.95 15.84 -19.11
N MET A 403 -16.73 15.78 -18.58
CA MET A 403 -16.20 16.82 -17.70
C MET A 403 -16.05 18.18 -18.40
N ILE A 404 -15.62 18.20 -19.67
CA ILE A 404 -15.54 19.42 -20.50
C ILE A 404 -16.93 20.02 -20.70
N ILE A 405 -17.88 19.20 -21.18
CA ILE A 405 -19.27 19.60 -21.39
C ILE A 405 -19.84 20.24 -20.13
N ILE A 406 -19.69 19.61 -18.96
CA ILE A 406 -20.27 20.13 -17.72
C ILE A 406 -19.60 21.44 -17.25
N GLU A 407 -18.30 21.60 -17.50
CA GLU A 407 -17.58 22.84 -17.18
C GLU A 407 -18.11 24.03 -17.99
N ASP A 408 -18.36 23.81 -19.28
CA ASP A 408 -18.82 24.83 -20.22
C ASP A 408 -20.30 25.20 -20.05
N LEU A 409 -21.10 24.38 -19.35
CA LEU A 409 -22.50 24.70 -19.05
C LEU A 409 -22.62 25.87 -18.07
N GLU A 410 -23.62 26.74 -18.31
CA GLU A 410 -24.06 27.76 -17.37
C GLU A 410 -24.43 27.14 -16.02
N VAL A 411 -24.12 27.83 -14.92
CA VAL A 411 -24.27 27.31 -13.55
C VAL A 411 -25.70 26.80 -13.27
N GLU A 412 -26.72 27.46 -13.81
CA GLU A 412 -28.13 27.10 -13.64
C GLU A 412 -28.53 25.81 -14.39
N VAL A 413 -27.79 25.44 -15.43
CA VAL A 413 -28.06 24.29 -16.31
C VAL A 413 -27.13 23.11 -16.00
N ARG A 414 -26.16 23.29 -15.10
CA ARG A 414 -25.22 22.22 -14.71
C ARG A 414 -25.97 21.06 -14.04
N PRO A 415 -25.61 19.80 -14.35
CA PRO A 415 -26.09 18.66 -13.60
C PRO A 415 -25.66 18.75 -12.12
N PRO A 416 -26.40 18.07 -11.21
CA PRO A 416 -26.05 18.03 -9.81
C PRO A 416 -24.60 17.59 -9.58
N ALA A 417 -23.96 18.11 -8.52
CA ALA A 417 -22.57 17.78 -8.19
C ALA A 417 -22.30 16.27 -8.03
N SER A 418 -23.33 15.48 -7.72
CA SER A 418 -23.26 14.01 -7.66
C SER A 418 -22.91 13.36 -8.99
N TYR A 419 -23.25 13.96 -10.14
CA TYR A 419 -22.84 13.46 -11.46
C TYR A 419 -21.34 13.58 -11.68
N LEU A 420 -20.77 14.72 -11.30
CA LEU A 420 -19.34 14.96 -11.39
C LEU A 420 -18.58 14.00 -10.46
N ASP A 421 -19.09 13.78 -9.25
CA ASP A 421 -18.53 12.77 -8.33
C ASP A 421 -18.59 11.35 -8.92
N ASP A 422 -19.70 10.97 -9.55
CA ASP A 422 -19.84 9.68 -10.21
C ASP A 422 -18.92 9.53 -11.43
N ILE A 423 -18.69 10.61 -12.21
CA ILE A 423 -17.72 10.63 -13.31
C ILE A 423 -16.31 10.43 -12.75
N LEU A 424 -15.91 11.19 -11.73
CA LEU A 424 -14.59 11.05 -11.09
C LEU A 424 -14.38 9.66 -10.50
N ARG A 425 -15.43 9.04 -9.94
CA ARG A 425 -15.38 7.67 -9.42
C ARG A 425 -14.96 6.64 -10.48
N GLN A 426 -15.33 6.86 -11.73
CA GLN A 426 -14.93 5.98 -12.85
C GLN A 426 -13.61 6.43 -13.49
N LEU A 427 -13.42 7.73 -13.67
CA LEU A 427 -12.28 8.30 -14.39
C LEU A 427 -10.96 8.16 -13.63
N ILE A 428 -10.95 8.45 -12.32
CA ILE A 428 -9.72 8.46 -11.52
C ILE A 428 -9.04 7.08 -11.50
N PRO A 429 -9.74 5.95 -11.21
CA PRO A 429 -9.13 4.63 -11.25
C PRO A 429 -8.51 4.30 -12.61
N LEU A 430 -9.19 4.62 -13.72
CA LEU A 430 -8.68 4.37 -15.07
C LEU A 430 -7.39 5.15 -15.34
N LEU A 431 -7.35 6.43 -14.97
CA LEU A 431 -6.16 7.27 -15.14
C LEU A 431 -5.00 6.80 -14.25
N LEU A 432 -5.26 6.32 -13.03
CA LEU A 432 -4.25 5.76 -12.14
C LEU A 432 -3.66 4.45 -12.70
N GLU A 433 -4.49 3.57 -13.28
CA GLU A 433 -4.02 2.34 -13.94
C GLU A 433 -3.08 2.63 -15.13
N GLU A 434 -3.33 3.73 -15.85
CA GLU A 434 -2.48 4.19 -16.96
C GLU A 434 -1.27 5.03 -16.50
N GLY A 435 -1.10 5.28 -15.20
CA GLY A 435 -0.03 6.13 -14.66
C GLY A 435 -0.15 7.61 -15.02
N LYS A 436 -1.33 8.09 -15.42
CA LYS A 436 -1.59 9.48 -15.83
C LYS A 436 -1.89 10.40 -14.63
N PHE A 437 -0.99 10.45 -13.65
CA PHE A 437 -1.20 11.18 -12.39
C PHE A 437 -1.44 12.69 -12.54
N GLY A 438 -0.73 13.34 -13.48
CA GLY A 438 -0.98 14.74 -13.81
C GLY A 438 -2.37 15.00 -14.36
N ALA A 439 -2.97 14.03 -15.08
CA ALA A 439 -4.35 14.14 -15.52
C ALA A 439 -5.33 14.04 -14.33
N VAL A 440 -5.10 13.12 -13.40
CA VAL A 440 -5.91 13.01 -12.17
C VAL A 440 -5.91 14.33 -11.39
N ALA A 441 -4.74 14.95 -11.19
CA ALA A 441 -4.63 16.23 -10.51
C ALA A 441 -5.48 17.32 -11.19
N ARG A 442 -5.41 17.41 -12.53
CA ARG A 442 -6.22 18.35 -13.32
C ARG A 442 -7.73 18.10 -13.15
N GLN A 443 -8.17 16.84 -13.21
CA GLN A 443 -9.60 16.51 -13.10
C GLN A 443 -10.14 16.78 -11.69
N ILE A 444 -9.36 16.51 -10.65
CA ILE A 444 -9.74 16.82 -9.26
C ILE A 444 -9.81 18.34 -9.04
N GLU A 445 -8.82 19.11 -9.49
CA GLU A 445 -8.84 20.57 -9.37
C GLU A 445 -9.99 21.20 -10.16
N LYS A 446 -10.28 20.68 -11.36
CA LYS A 446 -11.44 21.09 -12.15
C LYS A 446 -12.75 20.85 -11.40
N ALA A 447 -12.93 19.66 -10.80
CA ALA A 447 -14.11 19.37 -10.01
C ALA A 447 -14.23 20.24 -8.74
N LYS A 448 -13.13 20.56 -8.05
CA LYS A 448 -13.13 21.51 -6.93
C LYS A 448 -13.61 22.90 -7.36
N LYS A 449 -13.12 23.42 -8.49
CA LYS A 449 -13.56 24.71 -9.06
C LYS A 449 -15.05 24.73 -9.38
N MET A 450 -15.61 23.56 -9.70
CA MET A 450 -17.04 23.37 -9.97
C MET A 450 -17.88 23.12 -8.71
N GLY A 451 -17.28 23.18 -7.51
CA GLY A 451 -17.98 23.06 -6.22
C GLY A 451 -18.27 21.62 -5.77
N VAL A 452 -17.61 20.61 -6.36
CA VAL A 452 -17.83 19.20 -6.01
C VAL A 452 -17.19 18.88 -4.66
N HIS A 453 -17.97 18.30 -3.74
CA HIS A 453 -17.43 17.73 -2.50
C HIS A 453 -16.73 16.41 -2.79
N LEU A 454 -15.40 16.42 -2.79
CA LEU A 454 -14.59 15.23 -3.06
C LEU A 454 -14.80 14.15 -1.99
N ARG A 455 -14.97 12.91 -2.43
CA ARG A 455 -14.85 11.72 -1.57
C ARG A 455 -13.51 11.67 -0.86
N ALA A 456 -13.50 10.97 0.27
CA ALA A 456 -12.33 10.75 1.11
C ALA A 456 -11.06 10.39 0.31
N GLU A 457 -11.15 9.39 -0.57
CA GLU A 457 -10.01 8.91 -1.35
C GLU A 457 -9.48 9.96 -2.33
N ASN A 458 -10.38 10.66 -3.04
CA ASN A 458 -10.01 11.72 -3.98
C ASN A 458 -9.38 12.92 -3.26
N ARG A 459 -9.82 13.20 -2.02
CA ARG A 459 -9.20 14.24 -1.17
C ARG A 459 -7.78 13.86 -0.78
N ALA A 460 -7.56 12.60 -0.37
CA ALA A 460 -6.23 12.12 -0.05
C ALA A 460 -5.30 12.14 -1.27
N LEU A 461 -5.78 11.71 -2.45
CA LEU A 461 -5.03 11.80 -3.70
C LEU A 461 -4.68 13.25 -4.07
N ALA A 462 -5.63 14.19 -3.91
CA ALA A 462 -5.38 15.60 -4.15
C ALA A 462 -4.25 16.14 -3.25
N ALA A 463 -4.25 15.73 -1.98
CA ALA A 463 -3.20 16.11 -1.03
C ALA A 463 -1.83 15.53 -1.45
N LEU A 464 -1.75 14.27 -1.86
CA LEU A 464 -0.51 13.67 -2.39
C LEU A 464 0.03 14.46 -3.61
N MET A 465 -0.85 14.81 -4.54
CA MET A 465 -0.47 15.55 -5.75
C MET A 465 0.05 16.95 -5.45
N GLN A 466 -0.53 17.64 -4.46
CA GLN A 466 -0.01 18.93 -4.00
C GLN A 466 1.39 18.81 -3.39
N LEU A 467 1.70 17.66 -2.80
CA LEU A 467 3.04 17.38 -2.32
C LEU A 467 3.99 17.06 -3.47
N GLY A 468 3.52 16.64 -4.64
CA GLY A 468 4.33 16.09 -5.73
C GLY A 468 4.60 14.58 -5.58
N ILE A 469 3.69 13.87 -4.92
CA ILE A 469 3.65 12.41 -4.84
C ILE A 469 2.58 11.97 -5.84
N GLU A 470 2.96 11.18 -6.82
CA GLU A 470 2.12 10.94 -8.00
C GLU A 470 0.95 9.99 -7.67
N GLY A 471 1.15 9.03 -6.76
CA GLY A 471 0.08 8.15 -6.30
C GLY A 471 0.37 7.43 -4.97
N PRO A 472 -0.61 6.66 -4.46
CA PRO A 472 -0.50 5.97 -3.16
C PRO A 472 0.65 4.96 -3.09
N GLU A 473 1.05 4.36 -4.21
CA GLU A 473 2.18 3.44 -4.33
C GLU A 473 3.55 4.07 -4.03
N GLN A 474 3.63 5.41 -4.11
CA GLN A 474 4.81 6.20 -3.78
C GLN A 474 4.85 6.62 -2.29
N LEU A 475 3.81 6.32 -1.49
CA LEU A 475 3.80 6.54 -0.03
C LEU A 475 4.71 5.53 0.70
N ARG A 476 6.01 5.59 0.44
CA ARG A 476 7.01 4.72 1.05
C ARG A 476 7.92 5.50 1.99
N LEU A 477 8.20 4.91 3.13
CA LEU A 477 9.15 5.48 4.09
C LEU A 477 10.58 5.40 3.51
N PRO A 478 11.32 6.53 3.44
CA PRO A 478 12.68 6.54 2.90
C PRO A 478 13.68 5.92 3.89
N ARG A 479 14.67 5.17 3.39
CA ARG A 479 15.63 4.42 4.22
C ARG A 479 16.49 5.28 5.17
N LYS A 480 16.83 6.52 4.79
CA LYS A 480 17.77 7.39 5.53
C LYS A 480 17.03 8.36 6.46
N LYS A 481 17.57 8.59 7.68
CA LYS A 481 17.02 9.52 8.69
C LYS A 481 16.66 10.90 8.18
N GLN A 482 17.64 11.59 7.58
CA GLN A 482 17.47 12.97 7.12
C GLN A 482 16.39 13.04 6.03
N SER A 483 16.30 12.00 5.19
CA SER A 483 15.25 11.87 4.19
C SER A 483 13.89 11.58 4.83
N LEU A 484 13.84 10.77 5.91
CA LEU A 484 12.61 10.46 6.64
C LEU A 484 12.02 11.71 7.30
N SER A 485 12.83 12.50 8.01
CA SER A 485 12.34 13.74 8.63
C SER A 485 11.78 14.71 7.61
N THR A 486 12.49 14.93 6.49
CA THR A 486 12.02 15.81 5.41
C THR A 486 10.77 15.26 4.72
N TYR A 487 10.67 13.94 4.55
CA TYR A 487 9.49 13.28 3.99
C TYR A 487 8.26 13.45 4.89
N LEU A 488 8.40 13.20 6.20
CA LEU A 488 7.31 13.34 7.16
C LEU A 488 6.89 14.81 7.33
N GLU A 489 7.84 15.75 7.32
CA GLU A 489 7.54 17.19 7.33
C GLU A 489 6.76 17.62 6.07
N ARG A 490 7.16 17.12 4.90
CA ARG A 490 6.42 17.34 3.63
C ARG A 490 5.01 16.77 3.72
N LEU A 491 4.82 15.53 4.19
CA LEU A 491 3.49 14.97 4.44
C LEU A 491 2.68 15.81 5.44
N GLY A 492 3.34 16.32 6.48
CA GLY A 492 2.73 17.08 7.56
C GLY A 492 2.07 18.38 7.11
N SER A 493 2.58 18.98 6.01
CA SER A 493 1.96 20.16 5.40
C SER A 493 0.52 19.93 4.89
N GLN A 494 0.08 18.67 4.78
CA GLN A 494 -1.27 18.27 4.35
C GLN A 494 -1.98 17.39 5.40
N SER A 495 -1.54 17.42 6.67
CA SER A 495 -2.05 16.57 7.75
C SER A 495 -3.57 16.65 7.93
N ASP A 496 -4.16 17.85 7.84
CA ASP A 496 -5.61 18.06 7.95
C ASP A 496 -6.38 17.34 6.84
N SER A 497 -5.89 17.43 5.60
CA SER A 497 -6.49 16.77 4.44
C SER A 497 -6.47 15.25 4.59
N PHE A 498 -5.33 14.69 5.03
CA PHE A 498 -5.18 13.25 5.26
C PHE A 498 -6.02 12.76 6.43
N SER A 499 -6.03 13.49 7.55
CA SER A 499 -6.80 13.13 8.74
C SER A 499 -8.30 13.16 8.47
N LYS A 500 -8.79 14.17 7.73
CA LYS A 500 -10.19 14.23 7.32
C LYS A 500 -10.55 13.09 6.37
N ALA A 501 -9.67 12.77 5.43
CA ALA A 501 -9.87 11.63 4.53
C ALA A 501 -9.86 10.29 5.28
N ALA A 502 -8.98 10.10 6.25
CA ALA A 502 -8.90 8.89 7.07
C ALA A 502 -10.22 8.66 7.86
N ARG A 503 -10.75 9.71 8.50
CA ARG A 503 -12.04 9.65 9.25
C ARG A 503 -13.24 9.30 8.36
N GLU A 504 -13.17 9.66 7.09
CA GLU A 504 -14.20 9.33 6.08
C GLU A 504 -13.94 7.98 5.38
N GLY A 505 -12.96 7.20 5.84
CA GLY A 505 -12.68 5.85 5.34
C GLY A 505 -11.74 5.76 4.12
N SER A 506 -10.86 6.74 3.91
CA SER A 506 -9.81 6.65 2.88
C SER A 506 -8.65 5.78 3.33
N ALA A 507 -8.26 4.81 2.51
CA ALA A 507 -7.05 4.02 2.74
C ALA A 507 -5.80 4.90 2.58
N THR A 508 -5.75 5.75 1.55
CA THR A 508 -4.62 6.65 1.31
C THR A 508 -4.47 7.66 2.44
N GLY A 509 -5.58 8.26 2.89
CA GLY A 509 -5.59 9.16 4.04
C GLY A 509 -5.14 8.46 5.32
N THR A 510 -5.59 7.23 5.56
CA THR A 510 -5.19 6.44 6.74
C THR A 510 -3.70 6.13 6.74
N LEU A 511 -3.13 5.68 5.62
CA LEU A 511 -1.69 5.38 5.54
C LEU A 511 -0.84 6.63 5.77
N ALA A 512 -1.18 7.74 5.11
CA ALA A 512 -0.44 9.00 5.28
C ALA A 512 -0.53 9.53 6.72
N THR A 513 -1.72 9.49 7.33
CA THR A 513 -1.91 9.87 8.74
C THR A 513 -1.10 8.97 9.67
N ALA A 514 -1.12 7.65 9.45
CA ALA A 514 -0.35 6.72 10.27
C ALA A 514 1.17 6.90 10.14
N GLN A 515 1.67 7.24 8.94
CA GLN A 515 3.08 7.58 8.74
C GLN A 515 3.47 8.85 9.49
N LEU A 516 2.59 9.86 9.56
CA LEU A 516 2.85 11.09 10.33
C LEU A 516 3.03 10.82 11.82
N LEU A 517 2.27 9.88 12.39
CA LEU A 517 2.40 9.48 13.80
C LEU A 517 3.78 8.89 14.13
N LEU A 518 4.56 8.45 13.12
CA LEU A 518 5.92 7.97 13.35
C LEU A 518 6.86 9.10 13.80
N SER A 519 6.54 10.37 13.48
CA SER A 519 7.31 11.54 13.92
C SER A 519 7.07 11.92 15.38
N GLU A 520 6.00 11.42 16.00
CA GLU A 520 5.61 11.74 17.37
C GLU A 520 6.17 10.67 18.33
N ASN A 521 7.21 11.03 19.08
CA ASN A 521 7.82 10.13 20.06
C ASN A 521 6.92 9.89 21.27
N ASP A 522 6.18 10.93 21.71
CA ASP A 522 5.27 10.88 22.87
C ASP A 522 3.80 10.72 22.45
N LEU A 523 3.53 9.80 21.50
CA LEU A 523 2.17 9.53 21.08
C LEU A 523 1.38 8.88 22.23
N ASP A 524 0.21 9.42 22.58
CA ASP A 524 -0.64 8.80 23.60
C ASP A 524 -1.17 7.43 23.15
N ASP A 525 -1.38 6.52 24.11
CA ASP A 525 -1.77 5.13 23.84
C ASP A 525 -3.11 5.02 23.10
N LYS A 526 -4.03 5.99 23.27
CA LYS A 526 -5.33 5.99 22.60
C LYS A 526 -5.16 6.33 21.13
N SER A 527 -4.49 7.43 20.80
CA SER A 527 -4.19 7.82 19.41
C SER A 527 -3.44 6.71 18.67
N ARG A 528 -2.52 6.01 19.36
CA ARG A 528 -1.82 4.85 18.80
C ARG A 528 -2.77 3.70 18.48
N SER A 529 -3.67 3.37 19.42
CA SER A 529 -4.63 2.28 19.24
C SER A 529 -5.62 2.59 18.13
N ASP A 530 -6.15 3.81 18.09
CA ASP A 530 -7.10 4.28 17.06
C ASP A 530 -6.46 4.18 15.66
N ALA A 531 -5.18 4.55 15.52
CA ALA A 531 -4.45 4.41 14.27
C ALA A 531 -4.25 2.94 13.86
N ILE A 532 -3.87 2.07 14.80
CA ILE A 532 -3.70 0.63 14.54
C ILE A 532 -5.04 -0.01 14.10
N ASP A 533 -6.14 0.37 14.73
CA ASP A 533 -7.48 -0.14 14.41
C ASP A 533 -7.95 0.32 13.01
N LEU A 534 -7.70 1.58 12.65
CA LEU A 534 -7.97 2.11 11.31
C LEU A 534 -7.12 1.41 10.24
N ILE A 535 -5.83 1.16 10.52
CA ILE A 535 -4.96 0.38 9.63
C ILE A 535 -5.53 -1.02 9.43
N HIS A 536 -5.93 -1.70 10.51
CA HIS A 536 -6.52 -3.04 10.44
C HIS A 536 -7.78 -3.09 9.58
N GLN A 537 -8.69 -2.12 9.78
CA GLN A 537 -9.93 -2.03 9.01
C GLN A 537 -9.64 -1.95 7.51
N HIS A 538 -8.72 -1.07 7.09
CA HIS A 538 -8.40 -0.89 5.68
C HIS A 538 -7.53 -2.01 5.09
N ARG A 539 -6.65 -2.62 5.88
CA ARG A 539 -5.77 -3.71 5.41
C ARG A 539 -6.57 -4.89 4.88
N SER A 540 -7.63 -5.29 5.58
CA SER A 540 -8.51 -6.41 5.17
C SER A 540 -9.09 -6.24 3.75
N SER A 541 -9.38 -5.00 3.37
CA SER A 541 -9.92 -4.66 2.05
C SER A 541 -8.89 -4.61 0.93
N LEU A 542 -7.59 -4.52 1.27
CA LEU A 542 -6.48 -4.34 0.33
C LEU A 542 -5.74 -5.64 0.00
N GLU A 543 -5.79 -6.65 0.89
CA GLU A 543 -5.04 -7.91 0.74
C GLU A 543 -5.41 -8.70 -0.54
N ASN A 544 -6.58 -8.47 -1.12
CA ASN A 544 -7.08 -9.20 -2.31
C ASN A 544 -7.11 -8.37 -3.61
N VAL A 545 -6.61 -7.13 -3.60
CA VAL A 545 -6.70 -6.22 -4.77
C VAL A 545 -5.37 -6.19 -5.53
N ARG A 546 -5.35 -6.69 -6.78
CA ARG A 546 -4.19 -6.60 -7.69
C ARG A 546 -3.73 -5.14 -7.81
N GLY A 547 -2.42 -4.90 -7.74
CA GLY A 547 -1.81 -3.56 -7.82
C GLY A 547 -1.68 -2.81 -6.49
N ARG A 548 -2.30 -3.27 -5.39
CA ARG A 548 -2.21 -2.60 -4.07
C ARG A 548 -1.28 -3.28 -3.06
N GLN A 549 -0.44 -4.22 -3.51
CA GLN A 549 0.48 -4.96 -2.65
C GLN A 549 1.46 -4.04 -1.90
N GLN A 550 2.03 -3.04 -2.57
CA GLN A 550 2.95 -2.09 -1.94
C GLN A 550 2.28 -1.28 -0.83
N MET A 551 1.07 -0.80 -1.05
CA MET A 551 0.31 -0.08 -0.03
C MET A 551 0.04 -0.98 1.19
N SER A 552 -0.33 -2.25 0.95
CA SER A 552 -0.51 -3.24 2.02
C SER A 552 0.79 -3.49 2.79
N GLN A 553 1.92 -3.62 2.10
CA GLN A 553 3.24 -3.73 2.74
C GLN A 553 3.57 -2.52 3.61
N GLN A 554 3.30 -1.30 3.14
CA GLN A 554 3.52 -0.07 3.91
C GLN A 554 2.60 0.01 5.13
N PHE A 555 1.32 -0.39 5.01
CA PHE A 555 0.43 -0.52 6.17
C PHE A 555 0.98 -1.49 7.21
N ARG A 556 1.44 -2.67 6.79
CA ARG A 556 2.02 -3.67 7.69
C ARG A 556 3.32 -3.18 8.34
N LEU A 557 4.14 -2.41 7.62
CA LEU A 557 5.37 -1.81 8.15
C LEU A 557 5.05 -0.80 9.24
N VAL A 558 4.23 0.21 8.93
CA VAL A 558 3.84 1.26 9.89
C VAL A 558 3.14 0.65 11.11
N GLN A 559 2.27 -0.32 10.89
CA GLN A 559 1.60 -1.04 11.96
C GLN A 559 2.59 -1.74 12.89
N SER A 560 3.60 -2.43 12.36
CA SER A 560 4.58 -3.15 13.17
C SER A 560 5.40 -2.20 14.05
N VAL A 561 5.76 -1.02 13.51
CA VAL A 561 6.46 0.02 14.29
C VAL A 561 5.57 0.56 15.42
N LEU A 562 4.31 0.92 15.11
CA LEU A 562 3.37 1.44 16.11
C LEU A 562 3.04 0.39 17.19
N GLU A 563 2.95 -0.88 16.81
CA GLU A 563 2.72 -1.98 17.76
C GLU A 563 3.93 -2.23 18.67
N LEU A 564 5.16 -2.15 18.15
CA LEU A 564 6.36 -2.29 18.99
C LEU A 564 6.50 -1.15 19.98
N ARG A 565 6.15 0.09 19.58
CA ARG A 565 6.04 1.23 20.51
C ARG A 565 4.98 1.03 21.59
N LYS A 566 4.05 0.08 21.44
CA LYS A 566 3.05 -0.27 22.46
C LYS A 566 3.70 -1.24 23.46
N VAL A 567 3.85 -0.81 24.70
CA VAL A 567 4.50 -1.55 25.80
C VAL A 567 3.68 -2.78 26.23
N ARG A 568 3.52 -3.78 25.35
CA ARG A 568 2.82 -5.06 25.62
C ARG A 568 3.51 -6.23 24.89
N PRO A 569 4.13 -7.18 25.62
CA PRO A 569 4.93 -8.26 25.03
C PRO A 569 4.19 -9.13 23.99
N GLY A 570 2.94 -9.51 24.25
CA GLY A 570 2.18 -10.40 23.36
C GLY A 570 1.89 -9.80 21.97
N ILE A 571 1.73 -8.48 21.88
CA ILE A 571 1.55 -7.77 20.60
C ILE A 571 2.92 -7.59 19.93
N GLY A 572 3.95 -7.29 20.71
CA GLY A 572 5.32 -7.11 20.23
C GLY A 572 5.85 -8.31 19.44
N ASN A 573 5.66 -9.54 19.91
CA ASN A 573 6.14 -10.74 19.20
C ASN A 573 5.55 -10.85 17.78
N ALA A 574 4.24 -10.64 17.62
CA ALA A 574 3.59 -10.66 16.32
C ALA A 574 4.06 -9.50 15.41
N ALA A 575 4.39 -8.35 16.00
CA ALA A 575 4.95 -7.21 15.29
C ALA A 575 6.38 -7.49 14.78
N CYS A 576 7.25 -8.10 15.60
CA CYS A 576 8.60 -8.52 15.19
C CYS A 576 8.55 -9.52 14.02
N ASP A 577 7.74 -10.58 14.13
CA ASP A 577 7.62 -11.59 13.08
C ASP A 577 7.09 -11.03 11.75
N ARG A 578 6.20 -10.04 11.82
CA ARG A 578 5.65 -9.35 10.65
C ARG A 578 6.69 -8.42 10.04
N LEU A 579 7.42 -7.67 10.86
CA LEU A 579 8.49 -6.79 10.40
C LEU A 579 9.59 -7.61 9.70
N LEU A 580 10.05 -8.71 10.31
CA LEU A 580 11.05 -9.60 9.72
C LEU A 580 10.58 -10.19 8.39
N ARG A 581 9.31 -10.62 8.28
CA ARG A 581 8.74 -11.11 7.02
C ARG A 581 8.75 -10.04 5.92
N LEU A 582 8.34 -8.81 6.23
CA LEU A 582 8.36 -7.70 5.27
C LEU A 582 9.77 -7.40 4.77
N LEU A 583 10.74 -7.38 5.69
CA LEU A 583 12.13 -7.14 5.37
C LEU A 583 12.67 -8.24 4.44
N ASN A 584 12.38 -9.52 4.72
CA ASN A 584 12.71 -10.64 3.84
C ASN A 584 11.99 -10.61 2.47
N GLU A 585 10.82 -9.98 2.38
CA GLU A 585 10.12 -9.71 1.11
C GLU A 585 10.77 -8.56 0.30
N GLY A 586 11.81 -7.90 0.83
CA GLY A 586 12.52 -6.79 0.20
C GLY A 586 11.88 -5.41 0.46
N VAL A 587 11.02 -5.28 1.45
CA VAL A 587 10.44 -3.98 1.84
C VAL A 587 11.48 -3.15 2.57
N GLU A 588 11.82 -1.98 2.03
CA GLU A 588 12.74 -1.07 2.69
C GLU A 588 12.10 -0.39 3.92
N ALA A 589 12.84 -0.35 5.02
CA ALA A 589 12.46 0.36 6.24
C ALA A 589 13.57 1.35 6.65
N PRO A 590 13.22 2.50 7.26
CA PRO A 590 14.22 3.46 7.73
C PRO A 590 15.11 2.88 8.82
N SER A 591 16.43 3.09 8.73
CA SER A 591 17.38 2.46 9.67
C SER A 591 17.17 2.89 11.12
N ASP A 592 16.86 4.16 11.38
CA ASP A 592 16.54 4.61 12.75
C ASP A 592 15.27 3.99 13.31
N LEU A 593 14.24 3.78 12.48
CA LEU A 593 13.01 3.12 12.94
C LEU A 593 13.28 1.64 13.22
N LEU A 594 14.09 0.97 12.39
CA LEU A 594 14.52 -0.40 12.65
C LEU A 594 15.34 -0.50 13.94
N ARG A 595 16.26 0.44 14.18
CA ARG A 595 17.02 0.50 15.43
C ARG A 595 16.10 0.68 16.64
N GLU A 596 15.17 1.63 16.59
CA GLU A 596 14.19 1.86 17.65
C GLU A 596 13.32 0.62 17.92
N CYS A 597 12.89 -0.07 16.85
CA CYS A 597 12.16 -1.33 16.96
C CYS A 597 13.00 -2.42 17.63
N LEU A 598 14.29 -2.52 17.31
CA LEU A 598 15.22 -3.46 17.92
C LEU A 598 15.47 -3.14 19.40
N GLU A 599 15.74 -1.88 19.74
CA GLU A 599 15.89 -1.40 21.12
C GLU A 599 14.65 -1.76 21.96
N THR A 600 13.46 -1.51 21.41
CA THR A 600 12.21 -1.83 22.08
C THR A 600 11.97 -3.34 22.20
N ALA A 601 12.31 -4.10 21.17
CA ALA A 601 12.17 -5.55 21.17
C ALA A 601 13.13 -6.23 22.16
N ALA A 602 14.35 -5.71 22.30
CA ALA A 602 15.32 -6.13 23.30
C ALA A 602 14.85 -5.81 24.72
N LEU A 603 14.39 -4.57 24.95
CA LEU A 603 13.87 -4.13 26.25
C LEU A 603 12.68 -4.99 26.74
N LEU A 604 11.85 -5.45 25.82
CA LEU A 604 10.68 -6.29 26.11
C LEU A 604 10.95 -7.80 26.06
N ASP A 605 12.20 -8.22 25.81
CA ASP A 605 12.63 -9.61 25.67
C ASP A 605 11.74 -10.43 24.71
N LEU A 606 11.53 -9.89 23.50
CA LEU A 606 10.66 -10.50 22.49
C LEU A 606 11.35 -11.66 21.76
N SER A 607 10.63 -12.74 21.48
CA SER A 607 11.20 -13.95 20.83
C SER A 607 11.72 -13.71 19.41
N GLY A 608 11.26 -12.64 18.75
CA GLY A 608 11.69 -12.26 17.40
C GLY A 608 12.95 -11.37 17.36
N THR A 609 13.45 -10.91 18.51
CA THR A 609 14.55 -9.91 18.59
C THR A 609 15.82 -10.42 17.92
N GLN A 610 16.24 -11.66 18.20
CA GLN A 610 17.48 -12.23 17.65
C GLN A 610 17.47 -12.22 16.11
N LYS A 611 16.43 -12.78 15.48
CA LYS A 611 16.33 -12.86 14.02
C LYS A 611 16.21 -11.49 13.35
N LEU A 612 15.54 -10.54 14.01
CA LEU A 612 15.44 -9.17 13.50
C LEU A 612 16.80 -8.47 13.55
N ALA A 613 17.58 -8.70 14.61
CA ALA A 613 18.92 -8.15 14.76
C ALA A 613 19.91 -8.75 13.76
N GLU A 614 19.87 -10.08 13.55
CA GLU A 614 20.63 -10.78 12.51
C GLU A 614 20.37 -10.16 11.13
N TYR A 615 19.09 -10.05 10.74
CA TYR A 615 18.72 -9.43 9.46
C TYR A 615 19.25 -8.00 9.35
N HIS A 616 19.07 -7.19 10.40
CA HIS A 616 19.49 -5.79 10.38
C HIS A 616 21.01 -5.66 10.24
N LEU A 617 21.78 -6.49 10.96
CA LEU A 617 23.24 -6.48 10.93
C LEU A 617 23.82 -6.94 9.58
N GLU A 618 23.19 -7.92 8.93
CA GLU A 618 23.59 -8.38 7.58
C GLU A 618 23.40 -7.30 6.51
N HIS A 619 22.35 -6.48 6.64
CA HIS A 619 21.95 -5.48 5.64
C HIS A 619 22.31 -4.04 6.02
N ALA A 620 22.89 -3.83 7.21
CA ALA A 620 23.33 -2.52 7.69
C ALA A 620 24.55 -2.02 6.89
N ASP A 621 24.50 -0.74 6.52
CA ASP A 621 25.69 -0.03 6.05
C ASP A 621 26.69 0.09 7.21
N PRO A 622 28.01 0.17 6.95
CA PRO A 622 29.02 0.21 8.00
C PRO A 622 28.70 1.20 9.12
N ALA A 623 28.37 2.44 8.79
CA ALA A 623 28.08 3.49 9.79
C ALA A 623 26.85 3.20 10.68
N GLU A 624 25.92 2.36 10.23
CA GLU A 624 24.75 1.97 11.03
C GLU A 624 25.09 0.87 12.04
N ILE A 625 26.04 -0.01 11.73
CA ILE A 625 26.54 -1.06 12.66
C ILE A 625 26.96 -0.43 14.00
N ALA A 626 27.68 0.70 13.94
CA ALA A 626 28.18 1.41 15.12
C ALA A 626 27.09 2.07 15.99
N ARG A 627 25.84 2.06 15.52
CA ARG A 627 24.68 2.60 16.23
C ARG A 627 23.77 1.52 16.79
N ILE A 628 23.96 0.25 16.43
CA ILE A 628 23.17 -0.84 16.99
C ILE A 628 23.63 -1.05 18.44
N PRO A 629 22.70 -1.15 19.43
CA PRO A 629 23.05 -1.34 20.83
C PRO A 629 23.49 -2.80 21.07
N VAL A 630 24.79 -3.05 20.91
CA VAL A 630 25.33 -4.41 20.98
C VAL A 630 25.28 -4.97 22.40
N GLU A 631 25.42 -4.10 23.41
CA GLU A 631 25.40 -4.49 24.82
C GLU A 631 24.04 -5.09 25.24
N ASP A 632 22.95 -4.43 24.84
CA ASP A 632 21.58 -4.87 25.12
C ASP A 632 21.17 -6.12 24.33
N LEU A 633 21.65 -6.26 23.09
CA LEU A 633 21.29 -7.37 22.20
C LEU A 633 22.18 -8.60 22.39
N GLY A 634 23.48 -8.38 22.58
CA GLY A 634 24.50 -9.42 22.60
C GLY A 634 24.47 -10.28 23.87
N SER A 635 24.13 -9.69 25.02
CA SER A 635 23.99 -10.42 26.30
C SER A 635 22.92 -11.52 26.28
N SER A 636 22.03 -11.50 25.28
CA SER A 636 20.96 -12.48 25.12
C SER A 636 21.31 -13.64 24.17
N SER A 637 22.38 -13.54 23.36
CA SER A 637 22.67 -14.51 22.29
C SER A 637 24.12 -14.53 21.83
N HIS A 638 24.78 -15.69 22.00
CA HIS A 638 26.13 -15.97 21.52
C HIS A 638 26.27 -15.82 19.99
N ASP A 639 25.34 -16.39 19.21
CA ASP A 639 25.37 -16.34 17.74
C ASP A 639 25.38 -14.89 17.22
N LEU A 640 24.67 -14.02 17.93
CA LEU A 640 24.51 -12.61 17.57
C LEU A 640 25.80 -11.83 17.89
N LEU A 641 26.47 -12.13 19.01
CA LEU A 641 27.81 -11.62 19.31
C LEU A 641 28.85 -12.06 18.28
N GLU A 642 28.85 -13.34 17.87
CA GLU A 642 29.76 -13.84 16.84
C GLU A 642 29.54 -13.11 15.50
N LEU A 643 28.27 -12.87 15.13
CA LEU A 643 27.92 -12.12 13.94
C LEU A 643 28.41 -10.66 14.01
N PHE A 644 28.30 -10.00 15.17
CA PHE A 644 28.88 -8.68 15.39
C PHE A 644 30.40 -8.67 15.21
N CYS A 645 31.12 -9.61 15.83
CA CYS A 645 32.56 -9.74 15.67
C CYS A 645 32.97 -9.87 14.19
N LYS A 646 32.29 -10.78 13.47
CA LYS A 646 32.52 -11.00 12.04
C LYS A 646 32.24 -9.74 11.22
N ARG A 647 31.17 -9.02 11.54
CA ARG A 647 30.77 -7.84 10.77
C ARG A 647 31.66 -6.64 11.02
N VAL A 648 32.08 -6.40 12.26
CA VAL A 648 33.04 -5.33 12.60
C VAL A 648 34.35 -5.54 11.86
N LYS A 649 34.91 -6.76 11.88
CA LYS A 649 36.17 -7.11 11.18
C LYS A 649 36.10 -6.92 9.66
N SER A 650 34.94 -7.19 9.06
CA SER A 650 34.71 -7.09 7.61
C SER A 650 34.09 -5.77 7.16
N SER A 651 34.00 -4.78 8.05
CA SER A 651 33.36 -3.49 7.77
C SER A 651 34.35 -2.43 7.28
N GLY A 652 33.82 -1.42 6.58
CA GLY A 652 34.55 -0.19 6.24
C GLY A 652 34.43 0.90 7.32
N LEU A 653 34.22 0.51 8.59
CA LEU A 653 34.07 1.43 9.71
C LEU A 653 35.33 2.27 9.96
N ARG A 654 35.16 3.47 10.50
CA ARG A 654 36.29 4.29 10.98
C ARG A 654 36.82 3.71 12.29
N LYS A 655 38.11 3.94 12.60
CA LYS A 655 38.74 3.44 13.83
C LYS A 655 37.92 3.71 15.10
N ASN A 656 37.37 4.92 15.26
CA ASN A 656 36.56 5.30 16.44
C ASN A 656 35.23 4.52 16.52
N GLU A 657 34.67 4.16 15.37
CA GLU A 657 33.43 3.39 15.31
C GLU A 657 33.70 1.92 15.61
N ILE A 658 34.78 1.36 15.05
CA ILE A 658 35.29 0.02 15.38
C ILE A 658 35.52 -0.09 16.89
N TRP A 659 36.18 0.92 17.49
CA TRP A 659 36.43 1.02 18.92
C TRP A 659 35.13 0.93 19.73
N LYS A 660 34.16 1.80 19.40
CA LYS A 660 32.88 1.88 20.10
C LYS A 660 32.10 0.55 20.05
N VAL A 661 32.18 -0.17 18.94
CA VAL A 661 31.49 -1.46 18.80
C VAL A 661 32.20 -2.54 19.61
N TRP A 662 33.53 -2.67 19.51
CA TRP A 662 34.28 -3.65 20.31
C TRP A 662 34.12 -3.46 21.81
N LYS A 663 34.03 -2.21 22.29
CA LYS A 663 33.74 -1.92 23.69
C LYS A 663 32.37 -2.47 24.13
N GLN A 664 31.34 -2.32 23.28
CA GLN A 664 30.02 -2.86 23.58
C GLN A 664 29.97 -4.40 23.49
N ILE A 665 30.70 -5.00 22.54
CA ILE A 665 30.86 -6.46 22.45
C ILE A 665 31.51 -6.99 23.73
N LEU A 666 32.58 -6.34 24.21
CA LEU A 666 33.26 -6.72 25.45
C LEU A 666 32.31 -6.61 26.66
N GLY A 667 31.54 -5.54 26.76
CA GLY A 667 30.53 -5.37 27.82
C GLY A 667 29.52 -6.52 27.84
N ALA A 668 28.95 -6.86 26.69
CA ALA A 668 28.01 -7.98 26.57
C ALA A 668 28.65 -9.36 26.89
N ALA A 669 29.88 -9.61 26.44
CA ALA A 669 30.55 -10.90 26.62
C ALA A 669 31.14 -11.10 28.04
N LEU A 670 31.38 -10.01 28.79
CA LEU A 670 31.84 -10.05 30.19
C LEU A 670 30.78 -10.61 31.15
N ASP A 671 29.50 -10.40 30.83
CA ASP A 671 28.38 -10.74 31.70
C ASP A 671 27.89 -12.21 31.54
N SER A 672 28.38 -12.96 30.54
CA SER A 672 27.85 -14.29 30.25
C SER A 672 28.86 -15.45 30.24
N THR A 673 28.37 -16.63 29.85
CA THR A 673 28.88 -17.97 30.19
C THR A 673 30.28 -18.30 29.64
N GLU A 674 30.82 -19.47 30.03
CA GLU A 674 32.15 -19.97 29.63
C GLU A 674 32.37 -19.99 28.10
N ASP A 675 31.30 -20.13 27.30
CA ASP A 675 31.34 -20.12 25.83
C ASP A 675 31.64 -18.72 25.24
N GLU A 676 31.39 -17.64 25.97
CA GLU A 676 31.60 -16.26 25.50
C GLU A 676 32.99 -15.72 25.84
N ARG A 677 33.77 -16.45 26.64
CA ARG A 677 35.15 -16.09 26.98
C ARG A 677 36.00 -15.86 25.73
N ALA A 678 35.84 -16.70 24.70
CA ALA A 678 36.58 -16.55 23.45
C ALA A 678 36.23 -15.24 22.70
N ILE A 679 34.96 -14.81 22.75
CA ILE A 679 34.50 -13.55 22.16
C ILE A 679 35.06 -12.36 22.96
N ALA A 680 35.05 -12.47 24.29
CA ALA A 680 35.61 -11.45 25.16
C ALA A 680 37.13 -11.31 24.99
N GLU A 681 37.86 -12.42 24.89
CA GLU A 681 39.31 -12.43 24.56
C GLU A 681 39.56 -11.69 23.24
N GLU A 682 38.82 -12.04 22.18
CA GLU A 682 38.94 -11.41 20.86
C GLU A 682 38.61 -9.91 20.89
N ALA A 683 37.62 -9.49 21.68
CA ALA A 683 37.26 -8.09 21.83
C ALA A 683 38.38 -7.30 22.53
N ILE A 684 38.97 -7.84 23.60
CA ILE A 684 40.11 -7.23 24.30
C ILE A 684 41.31 -7.14 23.36
N ASP A 685 41.61 -8.19 22.61
CA ASP A 685 42.72 -8.23 21.65
C ASP A 685 42.56 -7.16 20.57
N SER A 686 41.35 -7.04 20.02
CA SER A 686 41.03 -6.03 19.01
C SER A 686 41.14 -4.61 19.57
N LEU A 687 40.73 -4.39 20.82
CA LEU A 687 40.88 -3.10 21.51
C LEU A 687 42.36 -2.78 21.77
N GLU A 688 43.16 -3.74 22.26
CA GLU A 688 44.60 -3.54 22.45
C GLU A 688 45.30 -3.19 21.11
N GLU A 689 45.00 -3.92 20.03
CA GLU A 689 45.59 -3.65 18.72
C GLU A 689 45.21 -2.27 18.19
N LEU A 690 43.96 -1.84 18.38
CA LEU A 690 43.53 -0.49 17.99
C LEU A 690 44.34 0.55 18.76
N ALA A 691 44.53 0.37 20.07
CA ALA A 691 45.27 1.27 20.94
C ALA A 691 46.72 1.47 20.47
N LEU A 692 47.45 0.37 20.26
CA LEU A 692 48.86 0.37 19.85
C LEU A 692 49.08 1.06 18.49
N ASN A 693 48.06 1.08 17.62
CA ASN A 693 48.13 1.63 16.27
C ASN A 693 47.48 3.03 16.14
N SER A 694 47.03 3.63 17.23
CA SER A 694 46.52 5.00 17.27
C SER A 694 47.56 5.96 17.83
N SER A 695 47.92 6.98 17.05
CA SER A 695 48.81 8.06 17.46
C SER A 695 48.09 9.05 18.39
N GLY A 696 47.80 8.63 19.63
CA GLY A 696 47.46 9.49 20.77
C GLY A 696 46.08 10.16 20.80
N GLU A 697 45.23 10.02 19.79
CA GLU A 697 43.89 10.68 19.78
C GLU A 697 42.80 9.93 20.57
N HIS A 698 43.06 8.74 21.12
CA HIS A 698 42.01 7.85 21.69
C HIS A 698 42.35 7.22 23.05
N ASP A 699 43.27 7.80 23.83
CA ASP A 699 43.68 7.24 25.13
C ASP A 699 42.60 7.40 26.23
N GLU A 700 41.72 8.40 26.10
CA GLU A 700 40.65 8.66 27.07
C GLU A 700 39.52 7.61 26.97
N GLY A 701 39.46 6.73 27.97
CA GLY A 701 38.48 5.65 28.10
C GLY A 701 39.03 4.26 27.80
N LEU A 702 40.27 4.15 27.31
CA LEU A 702 40.92 2.89 26.99
C LEU A 702 41.51 2.22 28.24
N LEU A 703 42.25 3.02 29.02
CA LEU A 703 42.68 2.63 30.36
C LEU A 703 41.50 2.30 31.27
N ASP A 704 40.36 2.99 31.13
CA ASP A 704 39.17 2.71 31.94
C ASP A 704 38.62 1.30 31.71
N VAL A 705 38.62 0.81 30.47
CA VAL A 705 38.22 -0.56 30.14
C VAL A 705 39.22 -1.56 30.73
N PHE A 706 40.51 -1.34 30.51
CA PHE A 706 41.54 -2.24 31.03
C PHE A 706 41.71 -2.18 32.55
N ASN A 707 41.25 -1.11 33.21
CA ASN A 707 41.21 -0.97 34.67
C ASN A 707 40.08 -1.77 35.33
N GLN A 708 39.09 -2.24 34.57
CA GLN A 708 38.08 -3.17 35.06
C GLN A 708 38.71 -4.52 35.43
N ASP A 709 37.94 -5.37 36.11
CA ASP A 709 38.36 -6.72 36.44
C ASP A 709 38.25 -7.64 35.22
N LEU A 710 39.37 -7.81 34.52
CA LEU A 710 39.49 -8.70 33.36
C LEU A 710 40.00 -10.10 33.75
N SER A 711 40.15 -10.40 35.05
CA SER A 711 40.65 -11.69 35.54
C SER A 711 39.80 -12.92 35.15
N PRO A 712 38.48 -12.82 34.85
CA PRO A 712 37.72 -13.97 34.34
C PRO A 712 38.18 -14.43 32.95
N ILE A 713 38.79 -13.54 32.17
CA ILE A 713 39.10 -13.74 30.75
C ILE A 713 40.62 -13.89 30.57
N TRP A 714 41.40 -12.99 31.15
CA TRP A 714 42.85 -12.94 31.03
C TRP A 714 43.56 -13.28 32.33
N GLU A 715 44.76 -13.83 32.20
CA GLU A 715 45.64 -14.05 33.34
C GLU A 715 46.14 -12.71 33.90
N GLU A 716 46.43 -12.67 35.20
CA GLU A 716 46.93 -11.47 35.88
C GLU A 716 48.19 -10.87 35.21
N GLU A 717 48.99 -11.74 34.60
CA GLU A 717 50.18 -11.39 33.83
C GLU A 717 49.85 -10.65 32.52
N ASP A 718 48.85 -11.11 31.78
CA ASP A 718 48.44 -10.49 30.51
C ASP A 718 47.84 -9.10 30.76
N ILE A 719 47.01 -8.99 31.82
CA ILE A 719 46.40 -7.73 32.25
C ILE A 719 47.47 -6.72 32.66
N ALA A 720 48.43 -7.11 33.51
CA ALA A 720 49.51 -6.22 33.94
C ALA A 720 50.39 -5.80 32.76
N GLY A 721 50.68 -6.72 31.83
CA GLY A 721 51.44 -6.43 30.63
C GLY A 721 50.74 -5.45 29.68
N ALA A 722 49.44 -5.61 29.44
CA ALA A 722 48.67 -4.69 28.60
C ALA A 722 48.54 -3.31 29.24
N ARG A 723 48.21 -3.22 30.54
CA ARG A 723 48.14 -1.94 31.26
C ARG A 723 49.46 -1.19 31.21
N ALA A 724 50.60 -1.87 31.39
CA ALA A 724 51.92 -1.26 31.27
C ALA A 724 52.12 -0.60 29.89
N ARG A 725 51.80 -1.30 28.79
CA ARG A 725 51.90 -0.77 27.42
C ARG A 725 50.97 0.42 27.17
N LEU A 726 49.76 0.37 27.72
CA LEU A 726 48.79 1.46 27.59
C LEU A 726 49.24 2.72 28.34
N HIS A 727 49.79 2.55 29.54
CA HIS A 727 50.38 3.66 30.29
C HIS A 727 51.64 4.23 29.62
N GLU A 728 52.45 3.38 28.97
CA GLU A 728 53.59 3.82 28.13
C GLU A 728 53.11 4.73 26.98
N ILE A 729 52.07 4.31 26.25
CA ILE A 729 51.49 5.09 25.13
C ILE A 729 50.90 6.42 25.62
N ALA A 730 50.18 6.38 26.74
CA ALA A 730 49.61 7.58 27.36
C ALA A 730 50.67 8.53 27.96
N GLY A 731 51.93 8.11 28.04
CA GLY A 731 53.03 8.87 28.65
C GLY A 731 52.99 8.89 30.20
N ASN A 732 52.18 8.03 30.83
CA ASN A 732 52.04 7.91 32.28
C ASN A 732 53.10 6.97 32.85
N LEU A 733 54.35 7.45 32.91
CA LEU A 733 55.53 6.66 33.29
C LEU A 733 55.45 6.06 34.71
N GLU A 734 54.82 6.76 35.66
CA GLU A 734 54.67 6.26 37.04
C GLU A 734 53.78 5.02 37.09
N ASP A 735 52.65 5.05 36.39
CA ASP A 735 51.72 3.92 36.32
C ASP A 735 52.28 2.77 35.46
N GLU A 736 53.01 3.07 34.37
CA GLU A 736 53.76 2.06 33.60
C GLU A 736 54.72 1.31 34.54
N CYS A 737 55.50 2.03 35.34
CA CYS A 737 56.42 1.43 36.31
C CYS A 737 55.69 0.57 37.34
N ALA A 738 54.56 1.05 37.87
CA ALA A 738 53.76 0.30 38.84
C ALA A 738 53.24 -1.03 38.26
N GLN A 739 52.75 -1.03 37.01
CA GLN A 739 52.28 -2.24 36.35
C GLN A 739 53.43 -3.18 35.96
N LEU A 740 54.56 -2.66 35.48
CA LEU A 740 55.76 -3.44 35.18
C LEU A 740 56.36 -4.09 36.44
N ARG A 741 56.35 -3.40 37.58
CA ARG A 741 56.75 -3.96 38.88
C ARG A 741 55.85 -5.14 39.25
N ARG A 742 54.53 -4.99 39.14
CA ARG A 742 53.58 -6.09 39.39
C ARG A 742 53.82 -7.26 38.44
N LEU A 743 54.04 -6.99 37.16
CA LEU A 743 54.36 -8.01 36.15
C LEU A 743 55.67 -8.76 36.47
N ALA A 744 56.71 -8.04 36.89
CA ALA A 744 57.97 -8.64 37.32
C ALA A 744 57.79 -9.57 38.53
N GLU A 745 57.02 -9.15 39.53
CA GLU A 745 56.71 -9.99 40.69
C GLU A 745 55.94 -11.26 40.33
N ILE A 746 54.96 -11.18 39.41
CA ILE A 746 54.20 -12.32 38.90
C ILE A 746 55.13 -13.30 38.18
N LYS A 747 55.91 -12.81 37.21
CA LYS A 747 56.84 -13.64 36.41
C LYS A 747 57.91 -14.31 37.28
N LEU A 748 58.51 -13.57 38.22
CA LEU A 748 59.48 -14.12 39.17
C LEU A 748 58.87 -15.21 40.07
N ARG A 749 57.60 -15.07 40.48
CA ARG A 749 56.90 -16.09 41.28
C ARG A 749 56.68 -17.38 40.49
N LYS A 750 56.39 -17.26 39.18
CA LYS A 750 56.24 -18.39 38.27
C LYS A 750 57.57 -19.01 37.81
N GLY A 751 58.70 -18.35 38.08
CA GLY A 751 60.02 -18.77 37.60
C GLY A 751 60.20 -18.57 36.08
N ASP A 752 59.49 -17.60 35.51
CA ASP A 752 59.49 -17.33 34.06
C ASP A 752 60.80 -16.66 33.61
N GLU A 753 61.47 -17.24 32.60
CA GLU A 753 62.72 -16.73 32.02
C GLU A 753 62.54 -15.32 31.41
N ASP A 754 61.32 -14.93 31.02
CA ASP A 754 61.00 -13.60 30.49
C ASP A 754 61.08 -12.48 31.54
N ALA A 755 61.14 -12.81 32.84
CA ALA A 755 61.23 -11.81 33.92
C ALA A 755 62.41 -10.84 33.74
N SER A 756 63.52 -11.31 33.16
CA SER A 756 64.71 -10.51 32.86
C SER A 756 64.41 -9.35 31.90
N GLY A 757 63.51 -9.55 30.93
CA GLY A 757 63.09 -8.52 29.98
C GLY A 757 62.33 -7.39 30.66
N VAL A 758 61.39 -7.73 31.55
CA VAL A 758 60.58 -6.76 32.31
C VAL A 758 61.44 -5.95 33.28
N ILE A 759 62.36 -6.61 34.00
CA ILE A 759 63.31 -5.94 34.91
C ILE A 759 64.24 -5.00 34.13
N SER A 760 64.68 -5.40 32.93
CA SER A 760 65.51 -4.52 32.09
C SER A 760 64.75 -3.26 31.66
N ARG A 761 63.45 -3.37 31.37
CA ARG A 761 62.61 -2.21 31.06
C ARG A 761 62.44 -1.28 32.28
N LEU A 762 62.19 -1.83 33.47
CA LEU A 762 62.16 -1.05 34.72
C LEU A 762 63.47 -0.28 34.95
N ARG A 763 64.62 -0.89 34.61
CA ARG A 763 65.93 -0.23 34.67
C ARG A 763 66.05 0.93 33.67
N GLU A 764 65.57 0.75 32.45
CA GLU A 764 65.53 1.82 31.43
C GLU A 764 64.68 3.02 31.86
N LEU A 765 63.61 2.77 32.63
CA LEU A 765 62.73 3.79 33.19
C LEU A 765 63.27 4.44 34.49
N ASN A 766 64.50 4.11 34.90
CA ASN A 766 65.11 4.58 36.15
C ASN A 766 64.30 4.25 37.42
N TYR A 767 63.69 3.05 37.47
CA TYR A 767 63.02 2.54 38.67
C TYR A 767 64.01 2.34 39.84
N ASP A 768 63.51 2.23 41.07
CA ASP A 768 64.33 2.16 42.29
C ASP A 768 65.41 1.07 42.24
N ALA A 769 66.66 1.48 42.47
CA ALA A 769 67.81 0.59 42.35
C ALA A 769 67.80 -0.55 43.39
N GLY A 770 67.29 -0.31 44.60
CA GLY A 770 67.22 -1.32 45.66
C GLY A 770 66.20 -2.42 45.35
N GLU A 771 65.05 -2.07 44.80
CA GLU A 771 64.07 -3.06 44.33
C GLU A 771 64.54 -3.82 43.09
N LEU A 772 65.24 -3.15 42.15
CA LEU A 772 65.84 -3.81 40.99
C LEU A 772 66.87 -4.88 41.40
N GLU A 773 67.76 -4.56 42.35
CA GLU A 773 68.73 -5.53 42.91
C GLU A 773 68.01 -6.73 43.54
N SER A 774 66.90 -6.50 44.24
CA SER A 774 66.07 -7.56 44.84
C SER A 774 65.41 -8.46 43.78
N PHE A 775 64.91 -7.89 42.68
CA PHE A 775 64.35 -8.66 41.57
C PHE A 775 65.42 -9.45 40.82
N GLU A 776 66.59 -8.85 40.58
CA GLU A 776 67.73 -9.51 39.94
C GLU A 776 68.24 -10.70 40.76
N ALA A 777 68.30 -10.58 42.08
CA ALA A 777 68.70 -11.67 42.97
C ALA A 777 67.73 -12.88 42.94
N ARG A 778 66.47 -12.65 42.54
CA ARG A 778 65.41 -13.66 42.43
C ARG A 778 65.24 -14.22 41.02
N LEU A 779 65.94 -13.68 40.03
CA LEU A 779 65.92 -14.23 38.69
C LEU A 779 66.36 -15.70 38.75
N PRO A 780 65.76 -16.58 37.93
CA PRO A 780 66.28 -17.92 37.76
C PRO A 780 67.76 -17.79 37.39
N GLN A 781 68.65 -18.36 38.20
CA GLN A 781 70.04 -18.50 37.79
C GLN A 781 70.05 -19.46 36.61
N SER A 782 69.93 -18.92 35.39
CA SER A 782 70.56 -19.59 34.25
C SER A 782 72.04 -19.59 34.59
N GLU A 783 72.56 -20.73 35.05
CA GLU A 783 73.99 -20.96 35.04
C GLU A 783 74.47 -20.50 33.67
N ILE A 784 75.24 -19.42 33.65
CA ILE A 784 75.88 -18.95 32.44
C ILE A 784 76.95 -20.01 32.16
N ALA A 785 76.52 -21.10 31.52
CA ALA A 785 77.42 -22.13 31.07
C ALA A 785 78.36 -21.48 30.04
N GLU A 786 79.66 -21.58 30.26
CA GLU A 786 80.61 -21.29 29.20
C GLU A 786 80.28 -22.23 28.03
N VAL A 787 80.07 -21.63 26.84
CA VAL A 787 79.88 -22.42 25.64
C VAL A 787 81.17 -23.22 25.41
N GLU A 788 81.08 -24.54 25.50
CA GLU A 788 82.24 -25.39 25.28
C GLU A 788 82.76 -25.20 23.85
N ALA A 789 84.09 -25.17 23.68
CA ALA A 789 84.74 -24.95 22.39
C ALA A 789 84.61 -26.15 21.40
N THR A 790 83.72 -27.11 21.67
CA THR A 790 83.45 -28.27 20.84
C THR A 790 82.49 -27.94 19.70
N ALA A 791 82.59 -28.68 18.59
CA ALA A 791 81.67 -28.52 17.46
C ALA A 791 80.24 -28.90 17.91
N LEU A 792 79.28 -27.97 17.73
CA LEU A 792 77.87 -28.17 18.05
C LEU A 792 77.13 -28.62 16.78
N THR A 793 76.09 -29.42 16.97
CA THR A 793 75.27 -30.00 15.88
C THR A 793 73.80 -29.79 16.19
N GLY A 794 72.95 -29.70 15.16
CA GLY A 794 71.50 -29.56 15.31
C GLY A 794 70.91 -28.52 14.36
N SER A 795 69.62 -28.26 14.51
CA SER A 795 68.89 -27.27 13.69
C SER A 795 68.13 -26.30 14.58
N ILE A 796 68.39 -25.00 14.43
CA ILE A 796 67.79 -23.95 15.25
C ILE A 796 67.04 -22.94 14.38
N LEU A 797 65.80 -22.65 14.77
CA LEU A 797 65.00 -21.58 14.19
C LEU A 797 65.05 -20.34 15.08
N CYS A 798 65.46 -19.20 14.54
CA CYS A 798 65.38 -17.91 15.21
C CYS A 798 64.10 -17.18 14.77
N VAL A 799 63.21 -16.86 15.70
CA VAL A 799 61.93 -16.20 15.40
C VAL A 799 61.86 -14.84 16.08
N GLY A 800 61.62 -13.80 15.29
CA GLY A 800 61.41 -12.43 15.79
C GLY A 800 62.44 -11.43 15.28
N GLY A 801 62.33 -10.21 15.78
CA GLY A 801 63.26 -9.13 15.49
C GLY A 801 62.84 -8.15 14.38
N ASP A 802 63.62 -7.08 14.25
CA ASP A 802 63.38 -5.93 13.37
C ASP A 802 64.27 -5.92 12.12
N GLU A 803 64.13 -4.90 11.25
CA GLU A 803 65.02 -4.69 10.10
C GLU A 803 66.50 -4.62 10.49
N THR A 804 66.83 -4.14 11.68
CA THR A 804 68.22 -4.03 12.14
C THR A 804 68.81 -5.41 12.41
N GLN A 805 68.07 -6.29 13.07
CA GLN A 805 68.52 -7.64 13.41
C GLN A 805 68.53 -8.54 12.19
N LYS A 806 67.65 -8.31 11.21
CA LYS A 806 67.70 -8.97 9.90
C LYS A 806 69.01 -8.71 9.16
N ARG A 807 69.62 -7.53 9.33
CA ARG A 807 70.95 -7.23 8.75
C ARG A 807 72.09 -8.02 9.40
N TYR A 808 71.88 -8.58 10.59
CA TYR A 808 72.88 -9.42 11.26
C TYR A 808 72.84 -10.87 10.81
N GLU A 809 71.78 -11.31 10.13
CA GLU A 809 71.56 -12.71 9.73
C GLU A 809 72.77 -13.30 8.99
N ASP A 810 73.19 -12.66 7.91
CA ASP A 810 74.31 -13.16 7.08
C ASP A 810 75.59 -13.30 7.89
N GLN A 811 75.87 -12.31 8.76
CA GLN A 811 77.06 -12.30 9.60
C GLN A 811 77.00 -13.37 10.70
N ILE A 812 75.83 -13.59 11.30
CA ILE A 812 75.63 -14.63 12.32
C ILE A 812 75.77 -16.02 11.68
N ARG A 813 75.13 -16.25 10.52
CA ARG A 813 75.26 -17.50 9.76
C ARG A 813 76.73 -17.77 9.38
N GLN A 814 77.44 -16.74 8.91
CA GLN A 814 78.85 -16.88 8.54
C GLN A 814 79.74 -17.19 9.76
N ASN A 815 79.55 -16.47 10.87
CA ASN A 815 80.36 -16.64 12.07
C ASN A 815 80.14 -18.01 12.71
N ILE A 816 78.87 -18.44 12.84
CA ILE A 816 78.53 -19.74 13.43
C ILE A 816 78.91 -20.87 12.48
N GLY A 817 78.67 -20.74 11.16
CA GLY A 817 79.06 -21.78 10.20
C GLY A 817 80.58 -22.00 10.10
N ALA A 818 81.38 -20.96 10.38
CA ALA A 818 82.83 -21.07 10.45
C ALA A 818 83.33 -21.83 11.69
N SER A 819 82.64 -21.72 12.83
CA SER A 819 83.03 -22.38 14.09
C SER A 819 82.28 -23.70 14.37
N HIS A 820 81.09 -23.88 13.80
CA HIS A 820 80.20 -25.03 13.97
C HIS A 820 79.50 -25.36 12.64
N PRO A 821 80.17 -26.06 11.70
CA PRO A 821 79.65 -26.30 10.36
C PRO A 821 78.42 -27.21 10.30
N ASP A 822 78.20 -28.03 11.33
CA ASP A 822 77.10 -28.98 11.42
C ASP A 822 75.85 -28.41 12.14
N LEU A 823 75.87 -27.12 12.50
CA LEU A 823 74.74 -26.40 13.10
C LEU A 823 73.96 -25.65 12.02
N GLN A 824 72.73 -26.08 11.75
CA GLN A 824 71.83 -25.42 10.80
C GLN A 824 71.04 -24.31 11.48
N LEU A 825 70.97 -23.15 10.83
CA LEU A 825 70.22 -21.99 11.31
C LEU A 825 69.19 -21.58 10.29
N ASP A 826 68.01 -21.17 10.74
CA ASP A 826 67.08 -20.42 9.92
C ASP A 826 66.48 -19.24 10.70
N PHE A 827 66.01 -18.22 9.98
CA PHE A 827 65.48 -17.00 10.57
C PHE A 827 64.09 -16.70 10.01
N GLU A 828 63.16 -16.39 10.90
CA GLU A 828 61.80 -15.97 10.57
C GLU A 828 61.49 -14.62 11.23
N TYR A 829 61.16 -13.65 10.38
CA TYR A 829 60.82 -12.29 10.78
C TYR A 829 59.33 -12.05 10.50
N PRO A 830 58.43 -12.47 11.40
CA PRO A 830 56.98 -12.36 11.19
C PRO A 830 56.48 -10.90 11.10
N GLY A 831 57.31 -9.94 11.52
CA GLY A 831 56.97 -8.51 11.50
C GLY A 831 55.84 -8.17 12.50
N TRP A 832 55.32 -6.95 12.38
CA TRP A 832 54.27 -6.39 13.27
C TRP A 832 52.87 -6.36 12.60
N SER A 833 52.57 -7.31 11.71
CA SER A 833 51.28 -7.33 11.01
C SER A 833 50.14 -7.94 11.84
N SER A 834 48.91 -7.47 11.62
CA SER A 834 47.65 -7.99 12.19
C SER A 834 47.38 -9.46 11.87
N ASN A 835 48.02 -9.99 10.81
CA ASN A 835 47.89 -11.37 10.37
C ASN A 835 48.91 -12.30 11.04
N TRP A 836 49.12 -12.13 12.34
CA TRP A 836 50.09 -12.93 13.08
C TRP A 836 49.75 -14.43 13.07
N HIS A 837 48.45 -14.77 13.01
CA HIS A 837 47.96 -16.14 12.90
C HIS A 837 48.47 -16.85 11.64
N ILE A 838 48.53 -16.18 10.48
CA ILE A 838 49.09 -16.73 9.24
C ILE A 838 50.58 -17.01 9.39
N SER A 839 51.30 -16.08 10.02
CA SER A 839 52.74 -16.23 10.28
C SER A 839 53.01 -17.35 11.28
N LEU A 840 52.14 -17.52 12.28
CA LEU A 840 52.21 -18.60 13.26
C LEU A 840 52.00 -19.95 12.58
N SER A 841 50.93 -20.14 11.79
CA SER A 841 50.68 -21.41 11.09
C SER A 841 51.84 -21.79 10.16
N ARG A 842 52.44 -20.82 9.46
CA ARG A 842 53.63 -21.05 8.63
C ARG A 842 54.84 -21.53 9.45
N ILE A 843 54.99 -21.00 10.66
CA ILE A 843 56.11 -21.36 11.55
C ILE A 843 55.85 -22.70 12.21
N GLU A 844 54.61 -23.02 12.60
CA GLU A 844 54.19 -24.33 13.11
C GLU A 844 54.48 -25.45 12.12
N GLU A 845 54.18 -25.26 10.84
CA GLU A 845 54.55 -26.21 9.77
C GLU A 845 56.07 -26.44 9.68
N LYS A 846 56.87 -25.44 10.08
CA LYS A 846 58.33 -25.51 10.08
C LYS A 846 58.91 -26.06 11.37
N LEU A 847 58.23 -25.95 12.52
CA LEU A 847 58.76 -26.37 13.84
C LEU A 847 59.26 -27.82 13.84
N ASN A 848 58.58 -28.70 13.10
CA ASN A 848 58.96 -30.11 12.94
C ASN A 848 60.35 -30.33 12.32
N ARG A 849 60.89 -29.35 11.58
CA ARG A 849 62.20 -29.43 10.91
C ARG A 849 63.36 -28.94 11.77
N PHE A 850 63.08 -28.37 12.93
CA PHE A 850 64.08 -27.80 13.82
C PHE A 850 64.10 -28.54 15.16
N ASP A 851 65.26 -28.54 15.80
CA ASP A 851 65.50 -29.17 17.11
C ASP A 851 65.21 -28.21 18.27
N GLY A 852 65.29 -26.89 18.01
CA GLY A 852 64.91 -25.87 18.98
C GLY A 852 64.70 -24.48 18.39
N VAL A 853 64.14 -23.57 19.19
CA VAL A 853 63.77 -22.22 18.75
C VAL A 853 64.39 -21.13 19.64
N VAL A 854 65.08 -20.15 19.05
CA VAL A 854 65.46 -18.91 19.75
C VAL A 854 64.42 -17.85 19.46
N ILE A 855 63.77 -17.32 20.51
CA ILE A 855 62.80 -16.24 20.38
C ILE A 855 63.52 -14.91 20.59
N LEU A 856 63.65 -14.13 19.53
CA LEU A 856 64.25 -12.80 19.55
C LEU A 856 63.27 -11.77 20.14
N LYS A 857 63.77 -10.62 20.56
CA LYS A 857 62.94 -9.47 20.96
C LYS A 857 62.08 -8.97 19.79
N LEU A 858 61.10 -8.10 20.10
CA LEU A 858 60.19 -7.46 19.12
C LEU A 858 59.24 -8.45 18.43
N VAL A 859 58.78 -9.43 19.19
CA VAL A 859 57.74 -10.37 18.81
C VAL A 859 56.43 -9.93 19.46
N ARG A 860 55.32 -9.88 18.69
CA ARG A 860 53.99 -9.59 19.25
C ARG A 860 53.66 -10.59 20.37
N THR A 861 53.17 -10.11 21.51
CA THR A 861 52.93 -10.91 22.71
C THR A 861 52.08 -12.16 22.43
N GLN A 862 50.98 -12.02 21.69
CA GLN A 862 50.11 -13.14 21.31
C GLN A 862 50.80 -14.16 20.42
N PHE A 863 51.52 -13.68 19.41
CA PHE A 863 52.31 -14.57 18.55
C PHE A 863 53.35 -15.32 19.38
N GLY A 864 54.08 -14.63 20.28
CA GLY A 864 55.08 -15.26 21.16
C GLY A 864 54.47 -16.26 22.15
N ARG A 865 53.29 -15.95 22.71
CA ARG A 865 52.54 -16.85 23.58
C ARG A 865 52.14 -18.13 22.86
N ASN A 866 51.49 -18.00 21.70
CA ASN A 866 51.03 -19.15 20.93
C ASN A 866 52.22 -19.94 20.36
N LEU A 867 53.27 -19.28 19.86
CA LEU A 867 54.49 -19.95 19.41
C LEU A 867 55.11 -20.80 20.52
N ARG A 868 55.23 -20.28 21.74
CA ARG A 868 55.77 -21.05 22.88
C ARG A 868 54.91 -22.26 23.23
N LYS A 869 53.58 -22.10 23.16
CA LYS A 869 52.64 -23.20 23.35
C LYS A 869 52.86 -24.29 22.30
N SER A 870 52.90 -23.94 21.02
CA SER A 870 53.10 -24.89 19.91
C SER A 870 54.46 -25.58 19.99
N ILE A 871 55.53 -24.87 20.39
CA ILE A 871 56.85 -25.46 20.66
C ILE A 871 56.78 -26.49 21.79
N GLY A 872 56.10 -26.16 22.89
CA GLY A 872 55.93 -27.06 24.04
C GLY A 872 55.11 -28.30 23.71
N GLU A 873 54.07 -28.17 22.89
CA GLU A 873 53.24 -29.29 22.40
C GLU A 873 54.03 -30.25 21.50
N GLU A 874 54.95 -29.74 20.68
CA GLU A 874 55.86 -30.52 19.84
C GLU A 874 57.08 -31.09 20.63
N GLY A 875 57.14 -30.86 21.94
CA GLY A 875 58.21 -31.36 22.81
C GLY A 875 59.59 -30.76 22.50
N LYS A 876 59.64 -29.61 21.84
CA LYS A 876 60.87 -28.90 21.46
C LYS A 876 61.28 -27.93 22.58
N ILE A 877 62.55 -27.54 22.59
CA ILE A 877 63.06 -26.55 23.54
C ILE A 877 63.21 -25.18 22.89
N TRP A 878 62.95 -24.13 23.67
CA TRP A 878 63.14 -22.75 23.23
C TRP A 878 63.97 -21.93 24.21
N GLN A 879 64.52 -20.83 23.71
CA GLN A 879 65.35 -19.92 24.49
C GLN A 879 64.98 -18.46 24.19
N ALA A 880 64.69 -17.67 25.24
CA ALA A 880 64.51 -16.23 25.10
C ALA A 880 65.85 -15.53 24.81
N CYS A 881 65.87 -14.64 23.80
CA CYS A 881 67.01 -13.75 23.54
C CYS A 881 66.64 -12.32 23.93
N THR A 882 67.02 -11.94 25.15
CA THR A 882 66.71 -10.63 25.76
C THR A 882 67.64 -9.49 25.33
N GLY A 883 68.73 -9.77 24.61
CA GLY A 883 69.67 -8.77 24.10
C GLY A 883 69.45 -8.42 22.63
N HIS A 884 69.83 -7.20 22.24
CA HIS A 884 69.69 -6.68 20.87
C HIS A 884 70.95 -6.81 20.00
N GLY A 885 72.11 -7.06 20.63
CA GLY A 885 73.40 -7.09 19.96
C GLY A 885 73.64 -8.42 19.22
N ARG A 886 74.25 -8.34 18.03
CA ARG A 886 74.66 -9.50 17.22
C ARG A 886 75.35 -10.58 18.05
N ASP A 887 76.34 -10.20 18.86
CA ASP A 887 77.15 -11.14 19.63
C ASP A 887 76.34 -11.82 20.75
N TYR A 888 75.30 -11.15 21.26
CA TYR A 888 74.38 -11.72 22.24
C TYR A 888 73.43 -12.73 21.58
N ILE A 889 72.86 -12.39 20.41
CA ILE A 889 72.03 -13.32 19.63
C ILE A 889 72.82 -14.58 19.28
N GLN A 890 74.06 -14.41 18.79
CA GLN A 890 74.96 -15.51 18.49
C GLN A 890 75.22 -16.39 19.72
N ARG A 891 75.41 -15.77 20.90
CA ARG A 891 75.60 -16.51 22.16
C ARG A 891 74.37 -17.33 22.55
N MET A 892 73.17 -16.78 22.42
CA MET A 892 71.93 -17.50 22.77
C MET A 892 71.67 -18.69 21.84
N ILE A 893 72.00 -18.55 20.55
CA ILE A 893 71.94 -19.66 19.59
C ILE A 893 72.87 -20.80 20.02
N LEU A 894 74.11 -20.48 20.39
CA LEU A 894 75.09 -21.49 20.81
C LEU A 894 74.70 -22.17 22.13
N LEU A 895 74.16 -21.42 23.10
CA LEU A 895 73.64 -21.97 24.35
C LEU A 895 72.48 -22.94 24.12
N LEU A 896 71.55 -22.60 23.22
CA LEU A 896 70.46 -23.49 22.86
C LEU A 896 70.98 -24.76 22.16
N ALA A 897 71.92 -24.62 21.21
CA ALA A 897 72.53 -25.78 20.54
C ALA A 897 73.21 -26.74 21.53
N GLN A 898 73.86 -26.20 22.56
CA GLN A 898 74.49 -26.97 23.62
C GLN A 898 73.43 -27.70 24.48
N ARG A 899 72.34 -27.03 24.84
CA ARG A 899 71.19 -27.67 25.53
C ARG A 899 70.57 -28.80 24.71
N ILE A 900 70.42 -28.61 23.39
CA ILE A 900 69.90 -29.66 22.48
C ILE A 900 70.83 -30.88 22.51
N ARG A 901 72.15 -30.65 22.37
CA ARG A 901 73.18 -31.71 22.46
C ARG A 901 73.11 -32.46 23.78
N ASP A 902 73.02 -31.74 24.90
CA ASP A 902 73.06 -32.33 26.24
C ASP A 902 71.76 -33.07 26.62
N GLN A 903 70.65 -32.83 25.91
CA GLN A 903 69.39 -33.56 26.03
C GLN A 903 69.29 -34.79 25.10
N LEU A 904 70.19 -34.95 24.13
CA LEU A 904 70.26 -36.14 23.28
C LEU A 904 71.00 -37.28 24.01
N PRO A 905 70.47 -38.51 24.05
CA PRO A 905 71.18 -39.63 24.68
C PRO A 905 72.49 -39.89 23.93
N LEU A 906 73.61 -39.82 24.67
CA LEU A 906 74.95 -40.16 24.19
C LEU A 906 74.93 -41.55 23.53
N CYS A 907 75.11 -41.59 22.22
CA CYS A 907 75.36 -42.80 21.45
C CYS A 907 76.86 -43.03 21.28
#